data_AF-A0A8K0W735-F1
#
_entry.id   AF-A0A8K0W735-F1
#
_cell.length_a   1.000
_cell.length_b   1.000
_cell.length_c   1.000
_cell.angle_alpha   90.00
_cell.angle_beta   90.00
_cell.angle_gamma   90.00
#
_symmetry.space_group_name_H-M   'P 1'
#
loop_
_entity.id
_entity.type
_entity.pdbx_description
1 polymer ?
#
loop_
_entity_poly.entity_id
_entity_poly.type
_entity_poly.pdbx_seq_one_letter_code
_entity_poly.pdbx_strand_id
1 'polypeptide(L)'
;MAENKFKTIDKDNFPYIFIKNIDIPLRTYENGTLRANVFLPKDAAPFGSKTYPVIATYGPYGKDVPYGIFYKKSWEQLNPDMKSTHAAWETPDPAYWTSKGFIVVRADERGAGQSPGLLDTMSRGTSEAFFDVIEWAAEQEWSSGKVGLLGISYYAGTQWRVAARKPKGLAAIIPWEGMSDYYRDRVRHGGILSDRFIDFWWNNGVSPNQYGKPGRAARKWGEDTLEGDLDEEALLKNRRDQTLDTAVHKFRDEEYYRTRDFDVEAIEVPLLSVANWGGILLHLRGNVLGWTRASSKYKFLHFIVGRHDLPFYYPESAELQLSFFNSFLKDDDVDGWKSEKMPRVRLTLRKGEAGVDDPERERGFPSRDEADWPLPGTEYRKFYLTPENTLSETSTPSINNVEYDALEGKSVTFEYKTSSSLEITGHIVAHLTVSASRKSPESPPPSDIDLFLTLRKINARGEEVFYTGTMGDPVPIVKGWQRVSLRKVDASNVLHKDYLPYRNYYSTEVEPVEENRKYEVDVEVWPTNVVLEPGETLVLEIAGHDTQGVGKFSHEHPDDRNPKVFDGKNVITVILKIKTAFFGPLSKIPGPFVGRWTPIVLKYYTLSGRRIQYLDSLFTKYGPVVRVSPTTVGINHPDSVKVIQKVAGGFKKSSWYDKTGPGMLGMRDREKHSRRRRLLAHPLSNSSLPAFEPLLWAKVDLAMDQMEKEYNYLGYTDIHKWLSLMATDIIGDLTFGSSFRMLEQGKKNQYVEDLQAVMPTVHKRIELAPFFDLMFLLPLPQVKRFSERFQRIIAYGAESIHRLQLDQKSGSLTTPFFFEKIMNLKDKENALSDLEMQQEAAELMITGTDTTSNTLTYLFWSVLKNPDIRTKLEEEVSTLPADFKDANLVKLPYLNAVVRESLRLYGAASGSHERDVPKGGWETCGHFIPDTATVFTQAFSLHRLPDVFNNPYRFDPDRWLNPTPEMEEAYIPFGGGPRICIGIHLAYMELRVTTAAFFRKFRGAGVHPSLTEDDMDLENYTLIAPKCHKCLICL
;
A
#
# COMPACT_ATOMS: atom_id res chain seq x y z
N MET A 1 27.63 -35.72 27.54
CA MET A 1 28.80 -35.37 28.40
C MET A 1 28.29 -35.25 29.83
N ALA A 2 29.14 -35.43 30.84
CA ALA A 2 28.74 -35.12 32.22
C ALA A 2 28.39 -33.62 32.31
N GLU A 3 27.18 -33.29 32.73
CA GLU A 3 26.71 -31.91 32.85
C GLU A 3 27.63 -31.12 33.80
N ASN A 4 28.00 -29.90 33.41
CA ASN A 4 28.87 -29.01 34.17
C ASN A 4 30.29 -29.54 34.43
N LYS A 5 30.82 -30.39 33.53
CA LYS A 5 32.19 -30.95 33.64
C LYS A 5 33.28 -29.88 33.83
N PHE A 6 33.13 -28.72 33.20
CA PHE A 6 34.15 -27.66 33.18
C PHE A 6 33.79 -26.43 34.03
N LYS A 7 32.71 -26.52 34.81
CA LYS A 7 32.21 -25.41 35.63
C LYS A 7 33.20 -25.10 36.76
N THR A 8 33.56 -23.82 36.91
CA THR A 8 34.32 -23.34 38.07
C THR A 8 33.59 -22.17 38.75
N ILE A 9 33.88 -21.95 40.03
CA ILE A 9 33.23 -20.92 40.85
C ILE A 9 34.30 -20.17 41.64
N ASP A 10 34.37 -18.85 41.46
CA ASP A 10 35.20 -17.95 42.25
C ASP A 10 34.32 -17.02 43.09
N LYS A 11 34.45 -17.15 44.41
CA LYS A 11 33.63 -16.39 45.38
C LYS A 11 34.41 -15.28 46.07
N ASP A 12 35.71 -15.17 45.86
CA ASP A 12 36.58 -14.43 46.79
C ASP A 12 37.37 -13.32 46.10
N ASN A 13 37.71 -13.49 44.82
CA ASN A 13 38.66 -12.58 44.14
C ASN A 13 38.01 -11.36 43.47
N PHE A 14 36.69 -11.32 43.38
CA PHE A 14 35.94 -10.29 42.64
C PHE A 14 34.84 -9.66 43.51
N PRO A 15 34.31 -8.46 43.18
CA PRO A 15 33.17 -7.87 43.90
C PRO A 15 31.85 -8.65 43.72
N TYR A 16 31.82 -9.63 42.83
CA TYR A 16 30.72 -10.57 42.57
C TYR A 16 31.19 -12.02 42.72
N ILE A 17 30.25 -12.97 42.68
CA ILE A 17 30.56 -14.39 42.49
C ILE A 17 30.63 -14.65 41.00
N PHE A 18 31.73 -15.25 40.55
CA PHE A 18 31.94 -15.58 39.15
C PHE A 18 31.83 -17.09 38.94
N ILE A 19 30.82 -17.53 38.19
CA ILE A 19 30.67 -18.91 37.73
C ILE A 19 31.09 -18.95 36.27
N LYS A 20 32.12 -19.72 35.96
CA LYS A 20 32.66 -19.85 34.61
C LYS A 20 32.29 -21.18 33.99
N ASN A 21 32.00 -21.18 32.68
CA ASN A 21 31.71 -22.38 31.88
C ASN A 21 30.58 -23.24 32.44
N ILE A 22 29.49 -22.61 32.88
CA ILE A 22 28.26 -23.34 33.21
C ILE A 22 27.62 -23.84 31.91
N ASP A 23 27.15 -25.09 31.93
CA ASP A 23 26.51 -25.72 30.78
C ASP A 23 25.02 -25.35 30.75
N ILE A 24 24.53 -24.92 29.58
CA ILE A 24 23.13 -24.65 29.30
C ILE A 24 22.64 -25.67 28.28
N PRO A 25 21.73 -26.60 28.64
CA PRO A 25 21.22 -27.58 27.70
C PRO A 25 20.28 -26.92 26.67
N LEU A 26 20.49 -27.21 25.39
CA LEU A 26 19.56 -26.82 24.33
C LEU A 26 18.35 -27.77 24.33
N ARG A 27 17.15 -27.18 24.36
CA ARG A 27 15.86 -27.87 24.45
C ARG A 27 15.02 -27.68 23.19
N THR A 28 15.16 -26.55 22.51
CA THR A 28 14.28 -26.17 21.40
C THR A 28 14.86 -26.45 20.02
N TYR A 29 16.17 -26.57 19.89
CA TYR A 29 16.84 -26.71 18.59
C TYR A 29 18.12 -27.56 18.67
N GLU A 30 18.02 -28.79 18.14
CA GLU A 30 19.05 -29.84 18.20
C GLU A 30 19.46 -30.23 19.64
N ASN A 31 19.95 -31.46 19.81
CA ASN A 31 20.51 -31.86 21.10
C ASN A 31 21.92 -31.26 21.24
N GLY A 32 22.12 -30.39 22.22
CA GLY A 32 23.41 -29.73 22.42
C GLY A 32 23.53 -29.02 23.77
N THR A 33 24.67 -28.37 23.96
CA THR A 33 24.98 -27.61 25.17
C THR A 33 25.71 -26.34 24.77
N LEU A 34 25.31 -25.21 25.36
CA LEU A 34 26.03 -23.95 25.29
C LEU A 34 26.81 -23.71 26.59
N ARG A 35 27.81 -22.83 26.53
CA ARG A 35 28.57 -22.41 27.71
C ARG A 35 28.40 -20.94 28.01
N ALA A 36 28.16 -20.67 29.28
CA ALA A 36 27.99 -19.33 29.79
C ALA A 36 28.91 -19.03 30.98
N ASN A 37 29.09 -17.74 31.19
CA ASN A 37 29.66 -17.15 32.39
C ASN A 37 28.53 -16.43 33.13
N VAL A 38 28.45 -16.60 34.45
CA VAL A 38 27.43 -15.98 35.30
C VAL A 38 28.10 -15.16 36.40
N PHE A 39 27.67 -13.91 36.54
CA PHE A 39 28.18 -12.97 37.52
C PHE A 39 27.04 -12.60 38.49
N LEU A 40 27.20 -12.97 39.76
CA LEU A 40 26.15 -12.83 40.77
C LEU A 40 26.54 -11.81 41.86
N PRO A 41 25.60 -11.01 42.39
CA PRO A 41 25.80 -10.34 43.68
C PRO A 41 26.19 -11.35 44.78
N LYS A 42 27.01 -10.93 45.75
CA LYS A 42 27.56 -11.82 46.79
C LYS A 42 26.49 -12.49 47.66
N ASP A 43 25.33 -11.86 47.82
CA ASP A 43 24.21 -12.34 48.63
C ASP A 43 23.13 -13.06 47.80
N ALA A 44 23.38 -13.33 46.52
CA ALA A 44 22.49 -14.10 45.65
C ALA A 44 22.49 -15.59 46.02
N ALA A 45 21.33 -16.24 45.96
CA ALA A 45 21.21 -17.69 46.08
C ALA A 45 22.10 -18.42 45.06
N PRO A 46 22.58 -19.65 45.33
CA PRO A 46 22.49 -20.39 46.59
C PRO A 46 23.53 -19.93 47.63
N PHE A 47 24.37 -18.94 47.30
CA PHE A 47 25.48 -18.52 48.17
C PHE A 47 25.04 -17.54 49.25
N GLY A 48 23.95 -16.83 49.02
CA GLY A 48 23.16 -16.10 50.00
C GLY A 48 21.68 -16.50 49.92
N SER A 49 20.78 -15.55 50.10
CA SER A 49 19.33 -15.79 50.20
C SER A 49 18.47 -14.98 49.22
N LYS A 50 19.07 -14.05 48.48
CA LYS A 50 18.31 -13.17 47.58
C LYS A 50 18.30 -13.68 46.15
N THR A 51 17.26 -13.31 45.42
CA THR A 51 17.13 -13.52 43.98
C THR A 51 17.15 -12.17 43.27
N TYR A 52 17.70 -12.13 42.06
CA TYR A 52 17.84 -10.88 41.29
C TYR A 52 17.38 -11.07 39.84
N PRO A 53 16.89 -10.01 39.18
CA PRO A 53 16.67 -10.03 37.74
C PRO A 53 17.98 -10.23 36.98
N VAL A 54 17.86 -10.80 35.79
CA VAL A 54 18.99 -11.23 34.97
C VAL A 54 19.15 -10.33 33.76
N ILE A 55 20.37 -10.00 33.39
CA ILE A 55 20.74 -9.40 32.12
C ILE A 55 21.50 -10.46 31.33
N ALA A 56 20.97 -10.87 30.18
CA ALA A 56 21.56 -11.93 29.36
C ALA A 56 22.13 -11.39 28.05
N THR A 57 23.30 -11.89 27.66
CA THR A 57 23.92 -11.65 26.36
C THR A 57 24.33 -12.98 25.70
N TYR A 58 24.24 -13.01 24.37
CA TYR A 58 24.54 -14.18 23.56
C TYR A 58 25.11 -13.75 22.21
N GLY A 59 26.31 -14.21 21.88
CA GLY A 59 26.99 -13.81 20.64
C GLY A 59 28.34 -14.50 20.41
N PRO A 60 28.98 -14.21 19.26
CA PRO A 60 30.07 -15.01 18.72
C PRO A 60 31.47 -14.47 19.06
N TYR A 61 31.57 -13.34 19.76
CA TYR A 61 32.85 -12.67 20.00
C TYR A 61 33.69 -13.29 21.12
N GLY A 62 33.18 -14.33 21.78
CA GLY A 62 33.87 -15.01 22.88
C GLY A 62 33.59 -14.33 24.22
N LYS A 63 32.89 -15.03 25.11
CA LYS A 63 32.53 -14.59 26.47
C LYS A 63 33.72 -14.40 27.39
N ASP A 64 34.94 -14.76 26.99
CA ASP A 64 36.16 -14.65 27.79
C ASP A 64 37.17 -13.66 27.19
N VAL A 65 36.84 -12.99 26.09
CA VAL A 65 37.72 -12.02 25.44
C VAL A 65 37.68 -10.69 26.21
N PRO A 66 38.80 -10.24 26.82
CA PRO A 66 38.81 -8.99 27.56
C PRO A 66 38.68 -7.79 26.62
N TYR A 67 37.84 -6.81 26.97
CA TYR A 67 37.64 -5.59 26.16
C TYR A 67 39.00 -4.91 25.86
N GLY A 68 39.81 -4.64 26.88
CA GLY A 68 41.10 -3.97 26.69
C GLY A 68 42.11 -4.68 25.78
N ILE A 69 41.90 -5.97 25.51
CA ILE A 69 42.68 -6.74 24.53
C ILE A 69 42.02 -6.66 23.15
N PHE A 70 40.70 -6.80 23.08
CA PHE A 70 39.95 -6.76 21.83
C PHE A 70 40.04 -5.39 21.15
N TYR A 71 39.78 -4.31 21.91
CA TYR A 71 39.84 -2.94 21.38
C TYR A 71 40.38 -1.93 22.38
N LYS A 72 41.72 -1.88 22.45
CA LYS A 72 42.48 -1.06 23.39
C LYS A 72 42.19 0.45 23.31
N LYS A 73 42.07 1.03 22.10
CA LYS A 73 41.82 2.48 21.91
C LYS A 73 40.55 2.91 22.65
N SER A 74 39.46 2.17 22.45
CA SER A 74 38.19 2.48 23.11
C SER A 74 38.20 2.19 24.60
N TRP A 75 38.85 1.09 25.01
CA TRP A 75 39.00 0.74 26.42
C TRP A 75 39.60 1.89 27.25
N GLU A 76 40.57 2.63 26.70
CA GLU A 76 41.18 3.77 27.38
C GLU A 76 40.17 4.90 27.65
N GLN A 77 39.17 5.06 26.79
CA GLN A 77 38.17 6.14 26.82
C GLN A 77 36.86 5.77 27.54
N LEU A 78 36.66 4.50 27.92
CA LEU A 78 35.45 4.10 28.64
C LEU A 78 35.31 4.81 29.99
N ASN A 79 34.06 4.90 30.44
CA ASN A 79 33.72 5.20 31.82
C ASN A 79 34.53 4.30 32.78
N PRO A 80 35.30 4.88 33.74
CA PRO A 80 36.09 4.12 34.69
C PRO A 80 35.30 3.06 35.49
N ASP A 81 34.02 3.32 35.77
CA ASP A 81 33.15 2.40 36.52
C ASP A 81 32.79 1.13 35.73
N MET A 82 33.02 1.14 34.41
CA MET A 82 32.68 0.06 33.46
C MET A 82 33.93 -0.69 32.98
N LYS A 83 35.03 -0.64 33.76
CA LYS A 83 36.32 -1.26 33.43
C LYS A 83 36.66 -2.45 34.35
N SER A 84 35.70 -3.32 34.63
CA SER A 84 35.98 -4.49 35.47
C SER A 84 36.89 -5.50 34.77
N THR A 85 37.52 -6.39 35.54
CA THR A 85 38.40 -7.47 35.03
C THR A 85 37.74 -8.33 33.95
N HIS A 86 36.42 -8.53 34.04
CA HIS A 86 35.66 -9.38 33.13
C HIS A 86 34.84 -8.57 32.11
N ALA A 87 35.10 -7.27 31.95
CA ALA A 87 34.50 -6.46 30.89
C ALA A 87 34.83 -7.05 29.51
N ALA A 88 33.81 -7.20 28.66
CA ALA A 88 33.97 -7.67 27.28
C ALA A 88 33.28 -6.72 26.31
N TRP A 89 33.82 -6.68 25.09
CA TRP A 89 33.37 -5.83 24.00
C TRP A 89 31.85 -5.92 23.78
N GLU A 90 31.18 -4.77 23.71
CA GLU A 90 29.73 -4.60 23.46
C GLU A 90 28.78 -5.23 24.49
N THR A 91 29.30 -5.68 25.63
CA THR A 91 28.49 -6.30 26.68
C THR A 91 28.39 -5.44 27.94
N PRO A 92 27.35 -5.63 28.77
CA PRO A 92 27.23 -4.99 30.09
C PRO A 92 28.42 -5.33 30.99
N ASP A 93 28.96 -4.34 31.71
CA ASP A 93 30.04 -4.60 32.68
C ASP A 93 29.52 -5.37 33.92
N PRO A 94 30.09 -6.54 34.25
CA PRO A 94 29.57 -7.35 35.34
C PRO A 94 29.73 -6.71 36.73
N ALA A 95 30.77 -5.91 36.99
CA ALA A 95 30.92 -5.25 38.29
C ALA A 95 29.84 -4.17 38.50
N TYR A 96 29.63 -3.33 37.48
CA TYR A 96 28.62 -2.30 37.54
C TYR A 96 27.24 -2.91 37.77
N TRP A 97 26.80 -3.84 36.92
CA TRP A 97 25.43 -4.36 36.98
C TRP A 97 25.16 -5.22 38.22
N THR A 98 26.13 -5.99 38.70
CA THR A 98 25.99 -6.73 39.97
C THR A 98 25.91 -5.79 41.17
N SER A 99 26.65 -4.67 41.18
CA SER A 99 26.53 -3.65 42.23
C SER A 99 25.15 -2.97 42.25
N LYS A 100 24.44 -2.96 41.11
CA LYS A 100 23.07 -2.45 40.99
C LYS A 100 22.01 -3.52 41.25
N GLY A 101 22.37 -4.70 41.73
CA GLY A 101 21.41 -5.78 42.03
C GLY A 101 20.82 -6.42 40.78
N PHE A 102 21.65 -6.68 39.78
CA PHE A 102 21.34 -7.53 38.62
C PHE A 102 22.33 -8.69 38.55
N ILE A 103 21.93 -9.76 37.91
CA ILE A 103 22.82 -10.86 37.53
C ILE A 103 23.19 -10.67 36.07
N VAL A 104 24.44 -10.92 35.69
CA VAL A 104 24.86 -10.90 34.29
C VAL A 104 25.15 -12.33 33.82
N VAL A 105 24.48 -12.77 32.76
CA VAL A 105 24.73 -14.04 32.06
C VAL A 105 25.31 -13.70 30.70
N ARG A 106 26.54 -14.17 30.43
CA ARG A 106 27.20 -14.00 29.13
C ARG A 106 27.47 -15.36 28.53
N ALA A 107 26.74 -15.70 27.47
CA ALA A 107 26.80 -16.98 26.79
C ALA A 107 27.55 -16.88 25.45
N ASP A 108 28.37 -17.88 25.16
CA ASP A 108 28.96 -18.05 23.83
C ASP A 108 27.91 -18.60 22.86
N GLU A 109 27.85 -18.01 21.68
CA GLU A 109 27.02 -18.51 20.59
C GLU A 109 27.40 -19.93 20.18
N ARG A 110 26.39 -20.73 19.80
CA ARG A 110 26.58 -22.07 19.24
C ARG A 110 27.65 -22.07 18.15
N GLY A 111 28.67 -22.93 18.29
CA GLY A 111 29.80 -23.01 17.37
C GLY A 111 30.89 -21.94 17.57
N ALA A 112 30.76 -21.07 18.58
CA ALA A 112 31.75 -20.07 18.96
C ALA A 112 32.23 -20.27 20.39
N GLY A 113 33.41 -19.72 20.68
CA GLY A 113 34.02 -19.72 22.00
C GLY A 113 34.14 -21.14 22.58
N GLN A 114 33.51 -21.35 23.73
CA GLN A 114 33.45 -22.65 24.39
C GLN A 114 32.14 -23.42 24.11
N SER A 115 31.25 -22.92 23.25
CA SER A 115 29.99 -23.57 22.89
C SER A 115 30.14 -24.44 21.62
N PRO A 116 30.01 -25.77 21.69
CA PRO A 116 30.04 -26.64 20.50
C PRO A 116 28.88 -26.36 19.54
N GLY A 117 29.05 -26.74 18.27
CA GLY A 117 27.99 -26.70 17.26
C GLY A 117 28.44 -26.06 15.94
N LEU A 118 27.47 -25.80 15.07
CA LEU A 118 27.69 -25.12 13.80
C LEU A 118 27.66 -23.60 13.99
N LEU A 119 28.75 -22.93 13.60
CA LEU A 119 28.88 -21.47 13.58
C LEU A 119 28.15 -20.92 12.35
N ASP A 120 26.92 -20.47 12.56
CA ASP A 120 26.04 -19.89 11.54
C ASP A 120 25.34 -18.65 12.10
N THR A 121 26.07 -17.53 12.11
CA THR A 121 25.66 -16.33 12.85
C THR A 121 24.41 -15.68 12.29
N MET A 122 23.60 -15.12 13.19
CA MET A 122 22.31 -14.48 12.93
C MET A 122 21.23 -15.38 12.29
N SER A 123 21.46 -16.70 12.29
CA SER A 123 20.54 -17.68 11.73
C SER A 123 19.38 -17.98 12.68
N ARG A 124 18.46 -18.82 12.21
CA ARG A 124 17.44 -19.43 13.05
C ARG A 124 18.06 -20.18 14.24
N GLY A 125 19.12 -20.97 14.00
CA GLY A 125 19.79 -21.73 15.05
C GLY A 125 20.34 -20.85 16.17
N THR A 126 20.91 -19.68 15.82
CA THR A 126 21.33 -18.65 16.79
C THR A 126 20.16 -18.20 17.66
N SER A 127 19.01 -17.92 17.06
CA SER A 127 17.85 -17.36 17.75
C SER A 127 17.16 -18.39 18.67
N GLU A 128 17.07 -19.65 18.26
CA GLU A 128 16.54 -20.75 19.09
C GLU A 128 17.47 -21.06 20.27
N ALA A 129 18.78 -21.06 20.03
CA ALA A 129 19.75 -21.25 21.09
C ALA A 129 19.70 -20.11 22.13
N PHE A 130 19.51 -18.86 21.69
CA PHE A 130 19.34 -17.74 22.61
C PHE A 130 18.01 -17.82 23.40
N PHE A 131 16.95 -18.34 22.79
CA PHE A 131 15.68 -18.62 23.47
C PHE A 131 15.91 -19.53 24.67
N ASP A 132 16.66 -20.63 24.50
CA ASP A 132 16.98 -21.57 25.58
C ASP A 132 17.84 -20.93 26.68
N VAL A 133 18.80 -20.06 26.33
CA VAL A 133 19.60 -19.32 27.32
C VAL A 133 18.71 -18.44 28.22
N ILE A 134 17.71 -17.78 27.64
CA ILE A 134 16.80 -16.90 28.38
C ILE A 134 15.93 -17.71 29.34
N GLU A 135 15.28 -18.78 28.85
CA GLU A 135 14.43 -19.60 29.71
C GLU A 135 15.24 -20.28 30.81
N TRP A 136 16.41 -20.82 30.46
CA TRP A 136 17.33 -21.40 31.44
C TRP A 136 17.72 -20.38 32.51
N ALA A 137 18.07 -19.15 32.13
CA ALA A 137 18.46 -18.09 33.07
C ALA A 137 17.28 -17.64 33.95
N ALA A 138 16.05 -17.67 33.44
CA ALA A 138 14.85 -17.37 34.21
C ALA A 138 14.54 -18.47 35.26
N GLU A 139 14.92 -19.72 34.99
CA GLU A 139 14.64 -20.88 35.85
C GLU A 139 15.66 -21.11 36.98
N GLN A 140 16.77 -20.37 37.01
CA GLN A 140 17.81 -20.58 38.01
C GLN A 140 17.41 -20.08 39.40
N GLU A 141 17.93 -20.72 40.45
CA GLU A 141 17.62 -20.39 41.86
C GLU A 141 18.03 -18.97 42.28
N TRP A 142 18.98 -18.35 41.59
CA TRP A 142 19.40 -16.96 41.78
C TRP A 142 18.52 -15.94 41.05
N SER A 143 17.67 -16.40 40.14
CA SER A 143 16.87 -15.56 39.26
C SER A 143 15.57 -15.14 39.92
N SER A 144 15.14 -13.90 39.73
CA SER A 144 13.78 -13.47 40.05
C SER A 144 12.73 -13.97 39.04
N GLY A 145 13.16 -14.70 38.00
CA GLY A 145 12.32 -15.12 36.88
C GLY A 145 12.17 -14.08 35.78
N LYS A 146 12.73 -12.87 35.94
CA LYS A 146 12.72 -11.79 34.93
C LYS A 146 14.09 -11.61 34.30
N VAL A 147 14.15 -11.69 32.97
CA VAL A 147 15.35 -11.52 32.15
C VAL A 147 15.19 -10.29 31.27
N GLY A 148 16.19 -9.42 31.30
CA GLY A 148 16.39 -8.33 30.34
C GLY A 148 17.53 -8.65 29.38
N LEU A 149 17.49 -8.07 28.19
CA LEU A 149 18.59 -8.19 27.23
C LEU A 149 19.20 -6.81 26.95
N LEU A 150 20.53 -6.74 26.99
CA LEU A 150 21.29 -5.51 26.81
C LEU A 150 22.61 -5.80 26.13
N GLY A 151 22.96 -5.00 25.13
CA GLY A 151 24.22 -5.08 24.41
C GLY A 151 24.17 -4.24 23.15
N ILE A 152 25.32 -4.12 22.49
CA ILE A 152 25.51 -3.29 21.29
C ILE A 152 25.62 -4.18 20.04
N SER A 153 25.43 -3.62 18.84
CA SER A 153 25.69 -4.24 17.53
C SER A 153 25.07 -5.62 17.35
N TYR A 154 25.90 -6.67 17.40
CA TYR A 154 25.48 -8.05 17.25
C TYR A 154 24.57 -8.46 18.40
N TYR A 155 24.95 -8.11 19.63
CA TYR A 155 24.15 -8.38 20.81
C TYR A 155 22.85 -7.57 20.84
N ALA A 156 22.77 -6.43 20.15
CA ALA A 156 21.51 -5.73 19.94
C ALA A 156 20.67 -6.39 18.84
N GLY A 157 21.29 -6.81 17.73
CA GLY A 157 20.64 -7.51 16.64
C GLY A 157 20.01 -8.85 17.05
N THR A 158 20.66 -9.62 17.93
CA THR A 158 20.09 -10.89 18.44
C THR A 158 18.89 -10.67 19.35
N GLN A 159 18.79 -9.52 20.04
CA GLN A 159 17.63 -9.20 20.88
C GLN A 159 16.34 -9.12 20.07
N TRP A 160 16.36 -8.41 18.93
CA TRP A 160 15.18 -8.31 18.07
C TRP A 160 14.67 -9.70 17.66
N ARG A 161 15.60 -10.57 17.25
CA ARG A 161 15.31 -11.92 16.77
C ARG A 161 14.72 -12.80 17.86
N VAL A 162 15.35 -12.86 19.03
CA VAL A 162 14.91 -13.75 20.11
C VAL A 162 13.64 -13.21 20.78
N ALA A 163 13.46 -11.89 20.87
CA ALA A 163 12.25 -11.31 21.45
C ALA A 163 11.00 -11.63 20.62
N ALA A 164 11.12 -11.70 19.29
CA ALA A 164 10.05 -12.13 18.39
C ALA A 164 9.61 -13.59 18.65
N ARG A 165 10.46 -14.39 19.28
CA ARG A 165 10.17 -15.79 19.66
C ARG A 165 9.46 -15.92 21.01
N LYS A 166 9.34 -14.83 21.77
CA LYS A 166 8.62 -14.75 23.04
C LYS A 166 9.06 -15.81 24.10
N PRO A 167 10.36 -15.93 24.42
CA PRO A 167 10.82 -16.84 25.47
C PRO A 167 10.22 -16.51 26.83
N LYS A 168 9.92 -17.55 27.62
CA LYS A 168 9.44 -17.38 28.99
C LYS A 168 10.49 -16.67 29.83
N GLY A 169 10.04 -15.71 30.63
CA GLY A 169 10.90 -14.93 31.53
C GLY A 169 11.52 -13.69 30.89
N LEU A 170 11.51 -13.54 29.55
CA LEU A 170 11.93 -12.29 28.92
C LEU A 170 10.95 -11.16 29.27
N ALA A 171 11.46 -10.13 29.92
CA ALA A 171 10.66 -9.06 30.49
C ALA A 171 10.98 -7.67 29.93
N ALA A 172 12.15 -7.45 29.30
CA ALA A 172 12.50 -6.20 28.62
C ALA A 172 13.70 -6.36 27.67
N ILE A 173 13.83 -5.51 26.66
CA ILE A 173 15.02 -5.45 25.78
C ILE A 173 15.53 -4.02 25.59
N ILE A 174 16.85 -3.85 25.46
CA ILE A 174 17.52 -2.59 25.09
C ILE A 174 18.45 -2.87 23.91
N PRO A 175 17.90 -2.90 22.68
CA PRO A 175 18.71 -3.01 21.47
C PRO A 175 19.42 -1.67 21.21
N TRP A 176 20.67 -1.58 21.65
CA TRP A 176 21.53 -0.41 21.47
C TRP A 176 22.30 -0.53 20.16
N GLU A 177 22.00 0.31 19.17
CA GLU A 177 22.61 0.23 17.83
C GLU A 177 22.58 -1.20 17.24
N GLY A 178 21.38 -1.73 16.97
CA GLY A 178 21.17 -3.10 16.49
C GLY A 178 20.34 -3.16 15.21
N MET A 179 20.84 -3.89 14.21
CA MET A 179 20.12 -4.16 12.97
C MET A 179 18.91 -5.07 13.18
N SER A 180 17.77 -4.70 12.59
CA SER A 180 16.52 -5.47 12.68
C SER A 180 16.25 -6.29 11.41
N ASP A 181 16.84 -5.89 10.29
CA ASP A 181 16.75 -6.56 9.00
C ASP A 181 18.15 -6.95 8.53
N TYR A 182 18.46 -8.24 8.63
CA TYR A 182 19.78 -8.75 8.24
C TYR A 182 20.16 -8.38 6.80
N TYR A 183 19.19 -8.41 5.89
CA TYR A 183 19.43 -8.17 4.49
C TYR A 183 19.62 -6.67 4.23
N ARG A 184 18.62 -5.86 4.57
CA ARG A 184 18.55 -4.46 4.13
C ARG A 184 19.39 -3.50 4.97
N ASP A 185 19.65 -3.82 6.23
CA ASP A 185 20.38 -2.93 7.14
C ASP A 185 21.88 -3.21 7.13
N ARG A 186 22.29 -4.44 6.78
CA ARG A 186 23.69 -4.91 6.98
C ARG A 186 24.39 -5.40 5.73
N VAL A 187 23.71 -6.19 4.90
CA VAL A 187 24.38 -6.95 3.83
C VAL A 187 24.13 -6.35 2.45
N ARG A 188 22.89 -5.92 2.17
CA ARG A 188 22.46 -5.45 0.85
C ARG A 188 21.65 -4.16 0.93
N HIS A 189 22.34 -3.02 0.94
CA HIS A 189 21.69 -1.71 0.90
C HIS A 189 21.02 -1.48 -0.45
N GLY A 190 19.69 -1.33 -0.48
CA GLY A 190 18.95 -1.18 -1.74
C GLY A 190 19.08 -2.37 -2.70
N GLY A 191 19.53 -3.53 -2.22
CA GLY A 191 19.85 -4.72 -3.03
C GLY A 191 21.31 -4.84 -3.49
N ILE A 192 22.16 -3.84 -3.21
CA ILE A 192 23.58 -3.79 -3.59
C ILE A 192 24.43 -4.37 -2.45
N LEU A 193 25.33 -5.31 -2.75
CA LEU A 193 26.15 -5.97 -1.72
C LEU A 193 27.14 -4.99 -1.05
N SER A 194 27.14 -4.96 0.29
CA SER A 194 28.15 -4.33 1.13
C SER A 194 28.92 -5.42 1.88
N ASP A 195 30.11 -5.76 1.41
CA ASP A 195 30.88 -6.95 1.83
C ASP A 195 32.12 -6.63 2.66
N ARG A 196 32.76 -5.47 2.44
CA ARG A 196 34.02 -5.12 3.11
C ARG A 196 33.95 -5.13 4.64
N PHE A 197 32.81 -4.72 5.20
CA PHE A 197 32.61 -4.74 6.64
C PHE A 197 32.44 -6.17 7.13
N ILE A 198 31.71 -7.00 6.36
CA ILE A 198 31.49 -8.41 6.67
C ILE A 198 32.83 -9.15 6.68
N ASP A 199 33.68 -8.92 5.68
CA ASP A 199 35.03 -9.47 5.61
C ASP A 199 35.87 -9.08 6.82
N PHE A 200 35.89 -7.79 7.16
CA PHE A 200 36.62 -7.29 8.31
C PHE A 200 36.09 -7.90 9.61
N TRP A 201 34.78 -7.80 9.85
CA TRP A 201 34.12 -8.26 11.05
C TRP A 201 34.25 -9.77 11.25
N TRP A 202 34.04 -10.56 10.19
CA TRP A 202 34.09 -12.02 10.25
C TRP A 202 35.49 -12.51 10.61
N ASN A 203 36.48 -12.03 9.89
CA ASN A 203 37.86 -12.49 10.03
C ASN A 203 38.55 -11.99 11.30
N ASN A 204 38.09 -10.87 11.86
CA ASN A 204 38.66 -10.31 13.08
C ASN A 204 37.87 -10.65 14.34
N GLY A 205 36.53 -10.71 14.30
CA GLY A 205 35.70 -10.89 15.50
C GLY A 205 35.10 -12.28 15.69
N VAL A 206 34.82 -13.00 14.60
CA VAL A 206 33.98 -14.22 14.64
C VAL A 206 34.77 -15.49 14.35
N SER A 207 35.34 -15.63 13.15
CA SER A 207 36.10 -16.82 12.74
C SER A 207 37.31 -17.14 13.66
N PRO A 208 38.01 -16.15 14.25
CA PRO A 208 39.01 -16.40 15.30
C PRO A 208 38.48 -17.14 16.53
N ASN A 209 37.20 -16.99 16.84
CA ASN A 209 36.51 -17.56 17.99
C ASN A 209 35.74 -18.83 17.65
N GLN A 210 35.89 -19.41 16.47
CA GLN A 210 35.21 -20.67 16.15
C GLN A 210 35.56 -21.77 17.17
N TYR A 211 34.55 -22.47 17.67
CA TYR A 211 34.72 -23.59 18.58
C TYR A 211 35.60 -24.68 17.96
N GLY A 212 36.57 -25.19 18.71
CA GLY A 212 37.53 -26.19 18.25
C GLY A 212 38.71 -25.61 17.47
N LYS A 213 38.77 -24.31 17.22
CA LYS A 213 39.91 -23.68 16.54
C LYS A 213 41.00 -23.30 17.55
N PRO A 214 42.27 -23.72 17.36
CA PRO A 214 43.35 -23.38 18.27
C PRO A 214 43.76 -21.91 18.20
N GLY A 215 44.40 -21.41 19.26
CA GLY A 215 45.13 -20.14 19.28
C GLY A 215 44.41 -18.96 19.96
N ARG A 216 43.30 -19.18 20.66
CA ARG A 216 42.69 -18.16 21.53
C ARG A 216 43.59 -17.84 22.72
N ALA A 217 44.17 -18.86 23.37
CA ALA A 217 45.08 -18.67 24.49
C ALA A 217 46.31 -17.84 24.09
N ALA A 218 46.91 -18.14 22.94
CA ALA A 218 48.05 -17.40 22.40
C ALA A 218 47.72 -15.92 22.12
N ARG A 219 46.48 -15.60 21.72
CA ARG A 219 45.99 -14.23 21.50
C ARG A 219 45.55 -13.52 22.78
N LYS A 220 45.56 -14.20 23.93
CA LYS A 220 44.98 -13.73 25.20
C LYS A 220 43.47 -13.48 25.11
N TRP A 221 42.77 -14.29 24.31
CA TRP A 221 41.33 -14.22 24.07
C TRP A 221 40.54 -15.24 24.91
N GLY A 222 41.08 -15.59 26.07
CA GLY A 222 40.61 -16.70 26.88
C GLY A 222 41.32 -18.02 26.54
N GLU A 223 40.86 -19.11 27.15
CA GLU A 223 41.42 -20.45 26.95
C GLU A 223 41.09 -20.99 25.56
N ASP A 224 41.92 -21.90 25.06
CA ASP A 224 41.56 -22.74 23.92
C ASP A 224 40.39 -23.67 24.29
N THR A 225 39.87 -24.40 23.30
CA THR A 225 38.67 -25.23 23.47
C THR A 225 38.90 -26.32 24.52
N LEU A 226 38.05 -26.39 25.54
CA LEU A 226 38.25 -27.25 26.72
C LEU A 226 38.21 -28.75 26.39
N GLU A 227 37.50 -29.13 25.34
CA GLU A 227 37.46 -30.49 24.81
C GLU A 227 38.57 -30.83 23.81
N GLY A 228 39.42 -29.87 23.48
CA GLY A 228 40.46 -30.00 22.46
C GLY A 228 40.05 -29.45 21.11
N ASP A 229 41.03 -29.42 20.21
CA ASP A 229 40.90 -28.84 18.88
C ASP A 229 40.20 -29.80 17.91
N LEU A 230 39.51 -29.22 16.93
CA LEU A 230 38.93 -29.93 15.79
C LEU A 230 39.91 -29.89 14.62
N ASP A 231 39.87 -30.93 13.78
CA ASP A 231 40.58 -30.91 12.50
C ASP A 231 39.93 -29.93 11.49
N GLU A 232 40.65 -29.61 10.42
CA GLU A 232 40.20 -28.61 9.44
C GLU A 232 38.90 -29.03 8.72
N GLU A 233 38.70 -30.33 8.47
CA GLU A 233 37.48 -30.83 7.84
C GLU A 233 36.26 -30.59 8.74
N ALA A 234 36.38 -30.90 10.04
CA ALA A 234 35.35 -30.64 11.02
C ALA A 234 35.10 -29.13 11.22
N LEU A 235 36.16 -28.29 11.22
CA LEU A 235 36.02 -26.84 11.28
C LEU A 235 35.25 -26.29 10.07
N LEU A 236 35.56 -26.75 8.87
CA LEU A 236 34.85 -26.34 7.65
C LEU A 236 33.39 -26.80 7.67
N LYS A 237 33.13 -28.04 8.08
CA LYS A 237 31.78 -28.60 8.19
C LYS A 237 30.93 -27.83 9.22
N ASN A 238 31.56 -27.38 10.30
CA ASN A 238 30.93 -26.66 11.42
C ASN A 238 30.95 -25.13 11.24
N ARG A 239 31.07 -24.62 10.01
CA ARG A 239 31.01 -23.19 9.71
C ARG A 239 30.11 -22.89 8.50
N ARG A 240 29.41 -21.76 8.55
CA ARG A 240 28.85 -21.05 7.39
C ARG A 240 29.59 -19.74 7.23
N ASP A 241 30.38 -19.63 6.16
CA ASP A 241 31.30 -18.51 5.99
C ASP A 241 30.60 -17.33 5.36
N GLN A 242 30.28 -16.32 6.16
CA GLN A 242 29.54 -15.17 5.67
C GLN A 242 30.27 -14.40 4.56
N THR A 243 31.60 -14.46 4.50
CA THR A 243 32.36 -13.78 3.41
C THR A 243 32.06 -14.39 2.04
N LEU A 244 31.70 -15.68 2.01
CA LEU A 244 31.31 -16.39 0.79
C LEU A 244 29.79 -16.37 0.61
N ASP A 245 29.04 -16.68 1.67
CA ASP A 245 27.59 -16.86 1.60
C ASP A 245 26.88 -15.57 1.17
N THR A 246 27.30 -14.40 1.65
CA THR A 246 26.62 -13.13 1.28
C THR A 246 26.92 -12.69 -0.15
N ALA A 247 28.05 -13.13 -0.71
CA ALA A 247 28.39 -12.90 -2.11
C ALA A 247 27.58 -13.80 -3.05
N VAL A 248 27.42 -15.08 -2.67
CA VAL A 248 26.68 -16.09 -3.44
C VAL A 248 25.17 -15.83 -3.41
N HIS A 249 24.62 -15.55 -2.24
CA HIS A 249 23.19 -15.36 -2.05
C HIS A 249 22.76 -13.92 -2.29
N LYS A 250 21.78 -13.72 -3.17
CA LYS A 250 21.40 -12.38 -3.67
C LYS A 250 20.02 -11.92 -3.23
N PHE A 251 19.06 -12.82 -3.06
CA PHE A 251 17.65 -12.47 -2.87
C PHE A 251 17.08 -12.96 -1.53
N ARG A 252 16.14 -12.22 -0.94
CA ARG A 252 15.58 -12.51 0.40
C ARG A 252 14.79 -13.82 0.49
N ASP A 253 14.27 -14.30 -0.63
CA ASP A 253 13.55 -15.58 -0.74
C ASP A 253 14.47 -16.81 -0.78
N GLU A 254 15.79 -16.62 -0.92
CA GLU A 254 16.76 -17.70 -0.82
C GLU A 254 16.87 -18.23 0.61
N GLU A 255 17.15 -19.53 0.75
CA GLU A 255 17.20 -20.20 2.05
C GLU A 255 18.15 -19.50 3.05
N TYR A 256 19.31 -19.03 2.58
CA TYR A 256 20.29 -18.34 3.41
C TYR A 256 19.71 -17.12 4.13
N TYR A 257 19.00 -16.22 3.42
CA TYR A 257 18.40 -15.04 4.04
C TYR A 257 17.09 -15.35 4.76
N ARG A 258 16.30 -16.29 4.22
CA ARG A 258 15.03 -16.72 4.84
C ARG A 258 15.23 -17.26 6.27
N THR A 259 16.35 -17.93 6.54
CA THR A 259 16.67 -18.41 7.90
C THR A 259 17.03 -17.29 8.88
N ARG A 260 17.31 -16.08 8.39
CA ARG A 260 17.72 -14.91 9.17
C ARG A 260 16.60 -13.87 9.30
N ASP A 261 15.47 -14.12 8.65
CA ASP A 261 14.27 -13.29 8.70
C ASP A 261 13.39 -13.69 9.88
N PHE A 262 12.70 -12.71 10.47
CA PHE A 262 11.83 -12.92 11.62
C PHE A 262 10.73 -11.86 11.65
N ASP A 263 9.65 -12.16 12.37
CA ASP A 263 8.51 -11.26 12.53
C ASP A 263 8.79 -10.24 13.64
N VAL A 264 9.19 -9.03 13.25
CA VAL A 264 9.49 -7.94 14.19
C VAL A 264 8.22 -7.51 14.93
N GLU A 265 7.07 -7.58 14.27
CA GLU A 265 5.77 -7.23 14.82
C GLU A 265 5.37 -8.15 15.98
N ALA A 266 5.96 -9.36 16.09
CA ALA A 266 5.73 -10.27 17.20
C ALA A 266 6.35 -9.81 18.54
N ILE A 267 7.19 -8.78 18.54
CA ILE A 267 7.87 -8.29 19.75
C ILE A 267 6.90 -7.46 20.60
N GLU A 268 6.55 -8.00 21.77
CA GLU A 268 5.58 -7.39 22.70
C GLU A 268 6.19 -6.90 24.02
N VAL A 269 7.39 -7.38 24.36
CA VAL A 269 8.09 -7.00 25.59
C VAL A 269 8.48 -5.52 25.56
N PRO A 270 8.53 -4.82 26.71
CA PRO A 270 9.06 -3.46 26.81
C PRO A 270 10.39 -3.33 26.07
N LEU A 271 10.53 -2.28 25.25
CA LEU A 271 11.73 -2.06 24.44
C LEU A 271 12.21 -0.60 24.48
N LEU A 272 13.51 -0.43 24.66
CA LEU A 272 14.22 0.85 24.48
C LEU A 272 15.21 0.69 23.31
N SER A 273 14.82 1.18 22.13
CA SER A 273 15.68 1.19 20.96
C SER A 273 16.55 2.45 20.97
N VAL A 274 17.88 2.27 20.90
CA VAL A 274 18.81 3.39 20.84
C VAL A 274 19.47 3.42 19.47
N ALA A 275 19.11 4.42 18.65
CA ALA A 275 19.60 4.62 17.30
C ALA A 275 20.71 5.68 17.29
N ASN A 276 21.70 5.53 16.40
CA ASN A 276 22.78 6.52 16.27
C ASN A 276 22.75 7.17 14.89
N TRP A 277 22.72 8.51 14.85
CA TRP A 277 22.70 9.27 13.58
C TRP A 277 23.95 9.05 12.72
N GLY A 278 25.07 8.66 13.33
CA GLY A 278 26.30 8.27 12.64
C GLY A 278 26.27 6.87 12.04
N GLY A 279 25.34 6.02 12.47
CA GLY A 279 25.22 4.62 12.06
C GLY A 279 24.62 4.40 10.67
N ILE A 280 24.92 5.30 9.72
CA ILE A 280 24.24 5.45 8.40
C ILE A 280 24.48 4.30 7.40
N LEU A 281 25.22 3.26 7.80
CA LEU A 281 25.63 2.13 6.96
C LEU A 281 25.42 0.77 7.63
N LEU A 282 24.81 0.73 8.82
CA LEU A 282 24.63 -0.53 9.54
C LEU A 282 23.39 -0.55 10.45
N HIS A 283 23.39 0.22 11.54
CA HIS A 283 22.40 0.02 12.61
C HIS A 283 21.24 1.01 12.61
N LEU A 284 21.47 2.24 12.11
CA LEU A 284 20.51 3.34 12.22
C LEU A 284 19.11 2.97 11.71
N ARG A 285 19.05 2.43 10.49
CA ARG A 285 17.80 1.98 9.88
C ARG A 285 17.12 0.89 10.71
N GLY A 286 17.89 -0.09 11.19
CA GLY A 286 17.38 -1.22 11.94
C GLY A 286 16.78 -0.85 13.29
N ASN A 287 17.39 0.07 14.04
CA ASN A 287 16.81 0.55 15.29
C ASN A 287 15.49 1.28 15.08
N VAL A 288 15.43 2.13 14.07
CA VAL A 288 14.24 2.92 13.74
C VAL A 288 13.11 2.00 13.27
N LEU A 289 13.37 1.10 12.34
CA LEU A 289 12.35 0.20 11.79
C LEU A 289 11.96 -0.90 12.78
N GLY A 290 12.92 -1.42 13.55
CA GLY A 290 12.67 -2.36 14.65
C GLY A 290 11.67 -1.81 15.66
N TRP A 291 11.91 -0.58 16.12
CA TRP A 291 10.99 0.14 17.01
C TRP A 291 9.63 0.43 16.35
N THR A 292 9.65 0.89 15.10
CA THR A 292 8.41 1.27 14.39
C THR A 292 7.47 0.07 14.26
N ARG A 293 8.04 -1.11 13.94
CA ARG A 293 7.30 -2.35 13.66
C ARG A 293 6.92 -3.14 14.90
N ALA A 294 7.73 -3.12 15.96
CA ALA A 294 7.43 -3.89 17.17
C ALA A 294 6.06 -3.52 17.78
N SER A 295 5.28 -4.53 18.17
CA SER A 295 3.94 -4.36 18.76
C SER A 295 3.96 -4.03 20.27
N SER A 296 5.15 -3.86 20.85
CA SER A 296 5.30 -3.55 22.27
C SER A 296 4.52 -2.30 22.68
N LYS A 297 3.77 -2.45 23.78
CA LYS A 297 3.03 -1.35 24.40
C LYS A 297 3.98 -0.26 24.93
N TYR A 298 5.10 -0.69 25.55
CA TYR A 298 6.09 0.19 26.14
C TYR A 298 7.32 0.22 25.24
N LYS A 299 7.28 1.06 24.21
CA LYS A 299 8.38 1.21 23.26
C LYS A 299 8.90 2.65 23.20
N PHE A 300 10.22 2.78 23.30
CA PHE A 300 10.94 4.06 23.34
C PHE A 300 12.06 4.08 22.31
N LEU A 301 12.22 5.20 21.60
CA LEU A 301 13.23 5.40 20.55
C LEU A 301 14.10 6.61 20.90
N HIS A 302 15.36 6.36 21.25
CA HIS A 302 16.31 7.41 21.60
C HIS A 302 17.38 7.51 20.52
N PHE A 303 17.60 8.72 20.02
CA PHE A 303 18.65 9.00 19.06
C PHE A 303 19.87 9.61 19.75
N ILE A 304 21.04 9.07 19.46
CA ILE A 304 22.34 9.50 19.96
C ILE A 304 23.27 9.86 18.80
N VAL A 305 24.45 10.38 19.15
CA VAL A 305 25.58 10.58 18.25
C VAL A 305 26.85 9.98 18.86
N GLY A 306 27.91 9.94 18.05
CA GLY A 306 29.25 9.56 18.48
C GLY A 306 29.65 8.18 17.98
N ARG A 307 30.87 7.77 18.33
CA ARG A 307 31.41 6.46 17.92
C ARG A 307 30.61 5.33 18.54
N HIS A 308 30.27 4.32 17.75
CA HIS A 308 29.35 3.23 18.08
C HIS A 308 29.42 2.63 19.50
N ASP A 309 30.62 2.51 20.06
CA ASP A 309 30.84 1.78 21.31
C ASP A 309 30.81 2.67 22.57
N LEU A 310 31.26 3.92 22.49
CA LEU A 310 31.42 4.76 23.69
C LEU A 310 30.09 5.21 24.32
N PRO A 311 29.09 5.69 23.57
CA PRO A 311 27.85 6.20 24.14
C PRO A 311 27.12 5.19 25.02
N PHE A 312 27.24 3.90 24.73
CA PHE A 312 26.65 2.85 25.56
C PHE A 312 27.17 2.85 27.00
N TYR A 313 28.44 3.24 27.21
CA TYR A 313 29.10 3.21 28.52
C TYR A 313 29.15 4.58 29.22
N TYR A 314 28.66 5.65 28.60
CA TYR A 314 28.61 6.96 29.26
C TYR A 314 27.76 6.90 30.55
N PRO A 315 28.13 7.66 31.60
CA PRO A 315 27.38 7.67 32.86
C PRO A 315 25.87 7.89 32.66
N GLU A 316 25.49 8.88 31.86
CA GLU A 316 24.10 9.23 31.54
C GLU A 316 23.36 8.10 30.79
N SER A 317 24.06 7.37 29.93
CA SER A 317 23.52 6.22 29.20
C SER A 317 23.34 5.01 30.10
N ALA A 318 24.29 4.76 31.01
CA ALA A 318 24.19 3.70 32.00
C ALA A 318 23.02 3.95 32.96
N GLU A 319 22.81 5.20 33.38
CA GLU A 319 21.65 5.59 34.19
C GLU A 319 20.32 5.39 33.44
N LEU A 320 20.26 5.76 32.15
CA LEU A 320 19.10 5.51 31.30
C LEU A 320 18.75 4.01 31.20
N GLN A 321 19.76 3.18 30.92
CA GLN A 321 19.60 1.72 30.84
C GLN A 321 19.12 1.14 32.17
N LEU A 322 19.73 1.59 33.28
CA LEU A 322 19.41 1.14 34.63
C LEU A 322 17.97 1.52 35.01
N SER A 323 17.57 2.75 34.73
CA SER A 323 16.22 3.25 35.01
C SER A 323 15.15 2.42 34.28
N PHE A 324 15.34 2.17 32.98
CA PHE A 324 14.45 1.34 32.19
C PHE A 324 14.33 -0.08 32.77
N PHE A 325 15.46 -0.73 33.08
CA PHE A 325 15.46 -2.07 33.65
C PHE A 325 14.92 -2.16 35.08
N ASN A 326 15.18 -1.18 35.95
CA ASN A 326 14.54 -1.14 37.27
C ASN A 326 13.02 -1.13 37.12
N SER A 327 12.50 -0.35 36.17
CA SER A 327 11.06 -0.23 35.93
C SER A 327 10.42 -1.55 35.53
N PHE A 328 11.00 -2.29 34.59
CA PHE A 328 10.37 -3.51 34.06
C PHE A 328 10.84 -4.82 34.74
N LEU A 329 12.07 -4.86 35.24
CA LEU A 329 12.67 -6.06 35.86
C LEU A 329 12.58 -6.07 37.39
N LYS A 330 12.47 -4.89 38.04
CA LYS A 330 12.31 -4.78 39.51
C LYS A 330 10.98 -4.15 39.94
N ASP A 331 10.17 -3.71 38.98
CA ASP A 331 8.93 -2.98 39.23
C ASP A 331 9.13 -1.65 39.98
N ASP A 332 10.29 -1.03 39.81
CA ASP A 332 10.66 0.27 40.40
C ASP A 332 10.67 1.37 39.33
N ASP A 333 9.50 1.99 39.11
CA ASP A 333 9.23 2.94 38.02
C ASP A 333 9.35 4.41 38.45
N VAL A 334 10.52 4.80 38.95
CA VAL A 334 10.76 6.17 39.45
C VAL A 334 10.60 7.23 38.35
N ASP A 335 11.13 6.94 37.16
CA ASP A 335 11.14 7.89 36.03
C ASP A 335 9.86 7.84 35.18
N GLY A 336 8.96 6.88 35.45
CA GLY A 336 7.63 6.82 34.86
C GLY A 336 7.58 6.27 33.42
N TRP A 337 8.33 5.21 33.16
CA TRP A 337 8.28 4.42 31.93
C TRP A 337 6.95 3.68 31.75
N LYS A 338 6.30 3.24 32.83
CA LYS A 338 4.97 2.60 32.77
C LYS A 338 3.84 3.63 32.84
N SER A 339 4.11 4.83 33.37
CA SER A 339 3.13 5.90 33.58
C SER A 339 3.16 7.01 32.53
N GLU A 340 3.69 6.75 31.34
CA GLU A 340 3.75 7.69 30.20
C GLU A 340 4.46 9.04 30.48
N LYS A 341 5.31 9.12 31.52
CA LYS A 341 6.11 10.32 31.80
C LYS A 341 7.34 10.39 30.89
N MET A 342 7.93 9.24 30.58
CA MET A 342 9.06 9.17 29.67
C MET A 342 8.62 9.39 28.22
N PRO A 343 9.34 10.23 27.45
CA PRO A 343 8.99 10.51 26.07
C PRO A 343 9.17 9.26 25.22
N ARG A 344 8.21 8.98 24.32
CA ARG A 344 8.32 7.83 23.40
C ARG A 344 9.49 7.98 22.44
N VAL A 345 9.82 9.22 22.06
CA VAL A 345 10.94 9.52 21.17
C VAL A 345 11.78 10.65 21.77
N ARG A 346 13.10 10.47 21.80
CA ARG A 346 14.06 11.52 22.16
C ARG A 346 15.08 11.69 21.04
N LEU A 347 15.16 12.88 20.48
CA LEU A 347 16.05 13.24 19.39
C LEU A 347 17.32 13.90 19.95
N THR A 348 18.49 13.54 19.41
CA THR A 348 19.66 14.42 19.45
C THR A 348 19.67 15.26 18.17
N LEU A 349 19.61 16.58 18.30
CA LEU A 349 19.54 17.51 17.18
C LEU A 349 20.97 17.89 16.73
N ARG A 350 21.36 17.48 15.53
CA ARG A 350 22.63 17.83 14.87
C ARG A 350 22.60 19.29 14.38
N LYS A 351 22.52 20.21 15.35
CA LYS A 351 22.54 21.67 15.18
C LYS A 351 23.91 22.21 15.52
N GLY A 352 24.56 22.85 14.54
CA GLY A 352 25.96 23.30 14.64
C GLY A 352 26.97 22.24 14.19
N GLU A 353 28.24 22.41 14.60
CA GLU A 353 29.39 21.60 14.20
C GLU A 353 30.09 21.05 15.45
N ALA A 354 30.00 19.74 15.70
CA ALA A 354 30.72 19.10 16.82
C ALA A 354 32.12 18.61 16.43
N GLY A 355 32.40 18.44 15.14
CA GLY A 355 33.61 17.74 14.66
C GLY A 355 33.38 16.24 14.52
N VAL A 356 34.47 15.48 14.48
CA VAL A 356 34.50 14.03 14.24
C VAL A 356 35.34 13.36 15.32
N ASP A 357 34.83 12.26 15.90
CA ASP A 357 35.42 11.51 17.04
C ASP A 357 35.76 12.44 18.23
N ASP A 358 34.87 13.41 18.54
CA ASP A 358 34.98 14.35 19.67
C ASP A 358 33.80 14.20 20.66
N PRO A 359 33.88 13.24 21.61
CA PRO A 359 32.82 12.96 22.57
C PRO A 359 32.38 14.13 23.43
N GLU A 360 33.26 15.09 23.72
CA GLU A 360 32.91 16.24 24.56
C GLU A 360 32.01 17.20 23.81
N ARG A 361 32.35 17.52 22.55
CA ARG A 361 31.53 18.40 21.71
C ARG A 361 30.25 17.73 21.24
N GLU A 362 30.30 16.44 20.91
CA GLU A 362 29.13 15.66 20.47
C GLU A 362 28.02 15.61 21.53
N ARG A 363 28.37 15.45 22.81
CA ARG A 363 27.41 15.52 23.92
C ARG A 363 26.79 16.90 24.12
N GLY A 364 27.38 17.93 23.52
CA GLY A 364 26.84 19.30 23.52
C GLY A 364 25.68 19.52 22.55
N PHE A 365 25.34 18.56 21.69
CA PHE A 365 24.16 18.71 20.82
C PHE A 365 22.86 18.80 21.62
N PRO A 366 21.95 19.71 21.25
CA PRO A 366 20.67 19.85 21.95
C PRO A 366 19.80 18.61 21.75
N SER A 367 18.96 18.31 22.74
CA SER A 367 17.97 17.23 22.66
C SER A 367 16.55 17.78 22.56
N ARG A 368 15.64 16.98 21.97
CA ARG A 368 14.21 17.29 21.92
C ARG A 368 13.37 16.03 22.11
N ASP A 369 12.37 16.13 22.98
CA ASP A 369 11.41 15.07 23.25
C ASP A 369 10.21 15.18 22.32
N GLU A 370 9.75 14.02 21.82
CA GLU A 370 8.71 13.90 20.81
C GLU A 370 7.75 12.77 21.18
N ALA A 371 6.50 12.94 20.77
CA ALA A 371 5.43 12.00 21.15
C ALA A 371 5.45 10.70 20.32
N ASP A 372 5.97 10.71 19.09
CA ASP A 372 5.97 9.53 18.22
C ASP A 372 7.02 9.62 17.10
N TRP A 373 7.24 8.50 16.39
CA TRP A 373 8.04 8.44 15.17
C TRP A 373 7.29 7.72 14.04
N PRO A 374 7.21 8.29 12.81
CA PRO A 374 7.67 9.62 12.41
C PRO A 374 7.04 10.75 13.25
N LEU A 375 7.68 11.92 13.27
CA LEU A 375 7.27 13.00 14.17
C LEU A 375 5.82 13.44 13.88
N PRO A 376 4.97 13.62 14.90
CA PRO A 376 3.64 14.19 14.70
C PRO A 376 3.74 15.58 14.08
N GLY A 377 3.08 15.77 12.93
CA GLY A 377 3.13 17.04 12.20
C GLY A 377 4.32 17.21 11.25
N THR A 378 5.08 16.16 10.93
CA THR A 378 6.08 16.20 9.84
C THR A 378 5.45 16.72 8.55
N GLU A 379 6.03 17.80 8.01
CA GLU A 379 5.65 18.36 6.72
C GLU A 379 6.62 17.88 5.63
N TYR A 380 6.19 16.93 4.81
CA TYR A 380 7.00 16.44 3.70
C TYR A 380 7.08 17.47 2.56
N ARG A 381 8.19 18.22 2.53
CA ARG A 381 8.49 19.22 1.50
C ARG A 381 9.19 18.60 0.31
N LYS A 382 8.82 19.04 -0.90
CA LYS A 382 9.42 18.55 -2.14
C LYS A 382 10.51 19.51 -2.60
N PHE A 383 11.70 18.95 -2.79
CA PHE A 383 12.79 19.62 -3.49
C PHE A 383 12.92 19.00 -4.88
N TYR A 384 12.71 19.82 -5.90
CA TYR A 384 12.81 19.44 -7.30
C TYR A 384 14.24 19.66 -7.79
N LEU A 385 14.79 18.64 -8.45
CA LEU A 385 16.04 18.74 -9.20
C LEU A 385 15.85 19.75 -10.35
N THR A 386 16.75 20.72 -10.48
CA THR A 386 16.74 21.69 -11.58
C THR A 386 17.86 21.40 -12.57
N PRO A 387 17.76 21.90 -13.81
CA PRO A 387 18.87 21.79 -14.76
C PRO A 387 20.13 22.56 -14.39
N GLU A 388 20.03 23.54 -13.51
CA GLU A 388 21.15 24.34 -13.04
C GLU A 388 21.92 23.63 -11.90
N ASN A 389 21.68 22.33 -11.69
CA ASN A 389 22.25 21.55 -10.59
C ASN A 389 21.90 22.15 -9.22
N THR A 390 20.66 22.64 -9.07
CA THR A 390 20.11 23.12 -7.80
C THR A 390 18.89 22.32 -7.39
N LEU A 391 18.51 22.46 -6.12
CA LEU A 391 17.26 21.97 -5.56
C LEU A 391 16.31 23.17 -5.40
N SER A 392 15.07 23.04 -5.86
CA SER A 392 14.05 24.09 -5.75
C SER A 392 12.79 23.58 -5.07
N GLU A 393 12.18 24.38 -4.20
CA GLU A 393 10.87 24.09 -3.62
C GLU A 393 9.73 24.30 -4.64
N THR A 394 10.02 25.04 -5.71
CA THR A 394 9.08 25.28 -6.81
C THR A 394 9.46 24.43 -8.02
N SER A 395 8.47 23.78 -8.60
CA SER A 395 8.65 23.02 -9.84
C SER A 395 8.79 23.98 -11.04
N THR A 396 9.97 24.03 -11.68
CA THR A 396 10.26 24.96 -12.81
C THR A 396 10.33 24.26 -14.17
N PRO A 397 9.46 24.57 -15.15
CA PRO A 397 9.36 23.90 -16.45
C PRO A 397 10.69 23.68 -17.21
N SER A 398 11.28 22.49 -17.16
CA SER A 398 12.38 22.13 -18.06
C SER A 398 12.56 20.63 -18.15
N ILE A 399 13.10 20.15 -19.27
CA ILE A 399 13.61 18.79 -19.40
C ILE A 399 15.07 18.92 -19.77
N ASN A 400 15.93 18.51 -18.84
CA ASN A 400 17.34 18.29 -19.11
C ASN A 400 17.73 16.91 -18.58
N ASN A 401 18.70 16.32 -19.27
CA ASN A 401 19.33 15.08 -18.85
C ASN A 401 20.62 15.46 -18.12
N VAL A 402 20.89 14.82 -16.99
CA VAL A 402 22.20 14.89 -16.35
C VAL A 402 22.82 13.51 -16.42
N GLU A 403 23.99 13.43 -17.05
CA GLU A 403 24.70 12.19 -17.30
C GLU A 403 25.89 12.04 -16.35
N TYR A 404 26.12 10.83 -15.88
CA TYR A 404 27.30 10.46 -15.08
C TYR A 404 27.72 9.03 -15.40
N ASP A 405 28.99 8.74 -15.13
CA ASP A 405 29.53 7.39 -15.34
C ASP A 405 28.98 6.40 -14.31
N ALA A 406 28.62 5.20 -14.78
CA ALA A 406 27.92 4.23 -13.96
C ALA A 406 28.80 3.50 -12.94
N LEU A 407 30.11 3.39 -13.18
CA LEU A 407 31.04 2.64 -12.31
C LEU A 407 32.13 3.52 -11.68
N GLU A 408 32.62 4.52 -12.41
CA GLU A 408 33.74 5.35 -11.99
C GLU A 408 33.56 6.75 -12.56
N GLY A 409 33.70 7.82 -11.78
CA GLY A 409 33.70 9.17 -12.34
C GLY A 409 33.28 10.24 -11.36
N LYS A 410 32.88 11.39 -11.89
CA LYS A 410 32.31 12.47 -11.07
C LYS A 410 30.84 12.19 -10.81
N SER A 411 30.45 12.31 -9.55
CA SER A 411 29.05 12.35 -9.12
C SER A 411 28.35 13.63 -9.63
N VAL A 412 27.03 13.61 -9.59
CA VAL A 412 26.17 14.77 -9.86
C VAL A 412 25.69 15.34 -8.53
N THR A 413 25.77 16.65 -8.36
CA THR A 413 25.30 17.34 -7.14
C THR A 413 24.16 18.30 -7.44
N PHE A 414 23.23 18.43 -6.50
CA PHE A 414 22.15 19.41 -6.54
C PHE A 414 22.13 20.17 -5.21
N GLU A 415 22.25 21.49 -5.28
CA GLU A 415 22.43 22.35 -4.10
C GLU A 415 21.18 23.16 -3.73
N TYR A 416 20.86 23.24 -2.44
CA TYR A 416 19.88 24.15 -1.86
C TYR A 416 20.55 25.00 -0.77
N LYS A 417 20.71 26.30 -1.01
CA LYS A 417 21.21 27.24 0.00
C LYS A 417 20.05 27.80 0.81
N THR A 418 20.03 27.55 2.11
CA THR A 418 18.90 27.97 2.95
C THR A 418 18.99 29.46 3.32
N SER A 419 17.85 30.15 3.30
CA SER A 419 17.71 31.55 3.72
C SER A 419 17.22 31.71 5.16
N SER A 420 16.65 30.64 5.73
CA SER A 420 16.17 30.56 7.12
C SER A 420 16.69 29.29 7.78
N SER A 421 16.56 29.19 9.10
CA SER A 421 16.84 27.91 9.78
C SER A 421 15.90 26.83 9.24
N LEU A 422 16.44 25.69 8.84
CA LEU A 422 15.72 24.55 8.26
C LEU A 422 16.13 23.27 8.97
N GLU A 423 15.20 22.64 9.66
CA GLU A 423 15.39 21.32 10.24
C GLU A 423 14.84 20.24 9.29
N ILE A 424 15.65 19.22 9.04
CA ILE A 424 15.25 18.02 8.32
C ILE A 424 15.35 16.85 9.29
N THR A 425 14.20 16.34 9.73
CA THR A 425 14.11 15.19 10.65
C THR A 425 13.09 14.20 10.14
N GLY A 426 13.50 12.95 9.93
CA GLY A 426 12.62 11.88 9.45
C GLY A 426 13.23 11.07 8.31
N HIS A 427 12.35 10.33 7.61
CA HIS A 427 12.68 9.56 6.42
C HIS A 427 12.70 10.44 5.17
N ILE A 428 13.62 10.15 4.24
CA ILE A 428 13.75 10.86 2.98
C ILE A 428 13.59 9.86 1.84
N VAL A 429 12.84 10.23 0.80
CA VAL A 429 12.72 9.46 -0.44
C VAL A 429 13.13 10.34 -1.61
N ALA A 430 13.97 9.80 -2.48
CA ALA A 430 14.30 10.46 -3.73
C ALA A 430 13.53 9.79 -4.87
N HIS A 431 12.70 10.57 -5.55
CA HIS A 431 11.96 10.14 -6.73
C HIS A 431 12.76 10.49 -7.99
N LEU A 432 13.34 9.49 -8.65
CA LEU A 432 14.23 9.67 -9.80
C LEU A 432 13.64 9.04 -11.05
N THR A 433 13.90 9.67 -12.20
CA THR A 433 13.73 9.02 -13.51
C THR A 433 15.11 8.76 -14.09
N VAL A 434 15.46 7.49 -14.28
CA VAL A 434 16.80 7.07 -14.68
C VAL A 434 16.78 6.21 -15.94
N SER A 435 17.85 6.25 -16.71
CA SER A 435 18.12 5.35 -17.84
C SER A 435 19.63 5.11 -17.96
N ALA A 436 20.05 4.05 -18.66
CA ALA A 436 21.46 3.78 -18.91
C ALA A 436 21.75 3.62 -20.41
N SER A 437 22.93 4.04 -20.85
CA SER A 437 23.42 3.87 -22.22
C SER A 437 24.80 3.22 -22.22
N ARG A 438 25.12 2.47 -23.29
CA ARG A 438 26.42 1.81 -23.42
C ARG A 438 27.55 2.84 -23.53
N LYS A 439 28.73 2.48 -23.02
CA LYS A 439 29.94 3.31 -23.06
C LYS A 439 30.47 3.55 -24.48
N SER A 440 30.41 2.51 -25.31
CA SER A 440 30.77 2.54 -26.73
C SER A 440 29.90 1.55 -27.53
N PRO A 441 29.78 1.69 -28.86
CA PRO A 441 29.01 0.77 -29.70
C PRO A 441 29.40 -0.71 -29.54
N GLU A 442 30.66 -0.99 -29.25
CA GLU A 442 31.24 -2.34 -29.06
C GLU A 442 31.03 -2.90 -27.65
N SER A 443 30.64 -2.05 -26.69
CA SER A 443 30.35 -2.46 -25.32
C SER A 443 28.99 -3.19 -25.24
N PRO A 444 28.83 -4.20 -24.36
CA PRO A 444 27.53 -4.80 -24.12
C PRO A 444 26.55 -3.73 -23.58
N PRO A 445 25.25 -3.82 -23.91
CA PRO A 445 24.26 -2.90 -23.35
C PRO A 445 24.15 -3.12 -21.83
N PRO A 446 24.03 -2.05 -21.03
CA PRO A 446 23.80 -2.19 -19.60
C PRO A 446 22.45 -2.87 -19.35
N SER A 447 22.43 -3.77 -18.36
CA SER A 447 21.24 -4.54 -17.98
C SER A 447 20.76 -4.25 -16.55
N ASP A 448 21.46 -3.37 -15.84
CA ASP A 448 21.05 -2.84 -14.54
C ASP A 448 21.67 -1.47 -14.26
N ILE A 449 21.21 -0.79 -13.21
CA ILE A 449 21.70 0.50 -12.71
C ILE A 449 21.80 0.42 -11.19
N ASP A 450 22.94 0.80 -10.63
CA ASP A 450 23.09 1.03 -9.19
C ASP A 450 23.06 2.54 -8.91
N LEU A 451 22.23 2.97 -7.97
CA LEU A 451 22.07 4.36 -7.54
C LEU A 451 22.61 4.53 -6.12
N PHE A 452 23.54 5.47 -5.95
CA PHE A 452 24.12 5.87 -4.67
C PHE A 452 23.77 7.32 -4.40
N LEU A 453 23.02 7.58 -3.33
CA LEU A 453 22.60 8.91 -2.91
C LEU A 453 23.31 9.30 -1.63
N THR A 454 23.81 10.52 -1.56
CA THR A 454 24.42 11.08 -0.35
C THR A 454 23.87 12.47 -0.10
N LEU A 455 23.36 12.69 1.12
CA LEU A 455 22.93 14.00 1.56
C LEU A 455 24.06 14.63 2.39
N ARG A 456 24.45 15.86 2.06
CA ARG A 456 25.60 16.55 2.67
C ARG A 456 25.21 17.92 3.18
N LYS A 457 25.96 18.39 4.16
CA LYS A 457 25.86 19.74 4.71
C LYS A 457 27.14 20.49 4.38
N ILE A 458 27.01 21.66 3.77
CA ILE A 458 28.12 22.60 3.58
C ILE A 458 27.85 23.81 4.47
N ASN A 459 28.80 24.18 5.31
CA ASN A 459 28.67 25.32 6.21
C ASN A 459 28.78 26.66 5.46
N ALA A 460 28.55 27.76 6.17
CA ALA A 460 28.62 29.11 5.59
C ALA A 460 30.02 29.50 5.06
N ARG A 461 31.08 28.78 5.45
CA ARG A 461 32.45 28.94 4.94
C ARG A 461 32.71 28.16 3.64
N GLY A 462 31.77 27.34 3.20
CA GLY A 462 31.93 26.47 2.02
C GLY A 462 32.61 25.13 2.32
N GLU A 463 32.73 24.74 3.59
CA GLU A 463 33.34 23.48 4.02
C GLU A 463 32.27 22.43 4.30
N GLU A 464 32.54 21.17 3.96
CA GLU A 464 31.64 20.07 4.30
C GLU A 464 31.67 19.76 5.81
N VAL A 465 30.47 19.66 6.39
CA VAL A 465 30.28 19.27 7.78
C VAL A 465 30.10 17.76 7.83
N PHE A 466 31.05 17.08 8.47
CA PHE A 466 30.98 15.66 8.77
C PHE A 466 30.51 15.41 10.19
N TYR A 467 29.93 14.23 10.39
CA TYR A 467 29.57 13.68 11.69
C TYR A 467 30.38 12.42 11.96
N THR A 468 30.36 11.96 13.20
CA THR A 468 31.06 10.74 13.61
C THR A 468 30.27 9.50 13.22
N GLY A 469 30.86 8.66 12.38
CA GLY A 469 30.33 7.37 11.96
C GLY A 469 30.61 6.26 12.95
N THR A 470 30.16 5.05 12.61
CA THR A 470 30.27 3.84 13.43
C THR A 470 31.69 3.59 13.94
N MET A 471 32.71 3.80 13.10
CA MET A 471 34.11 3.50 13.46
C MET A 471 34.87 4.72 14.01
N GLY A 472 34.18 5.85 14.25
CA GLY A 472 34.81 7.14 14.55
C GLY A 472 35.27 7.88 13.29
N ASP A 473 34.87 7.40 12.11
CA ASP A 473 35.20 7.97 10.81
C ASP A 473 34.26 9.12 10.41
N PRO A 474 34.70 10.07 9.57
CA PRO A 474 33.85 11.16 9.11
C PRO A 474 32.77 10.65 8.14
N VAL A 475 31.49 10.88 8.45
CA VAL A 475 30.35 10.53 7.59
C VAL A 475 29.50 11.75 7.25
N PRO A 476 28.86 11.78 6.05
CA PRO A 476 27.94 12.85 5.66
C PRO A 476 26.63 12.80 6.49
N ILE A 477 25.62 13.59 6.13
CA ILE A 477 24.35 13.64 6.88
C ILE A 477 23.72 12.24 6.93
N VAL A 478 23.54 11.63 5.75
CA VAL A 478 22.93 10.31 5.55
C VAL A 478 23.10 9.84 4.09
N LYS A 479 22.82 8.56 3.82
CA LYS A 479 22.94 7.93 2.51
C LYS A 479 21.70 7.09 2.14
N GLY A 480 21.58 6.77 0.86
CA GLY A 480 20.54 5.91 0.29
C GLY A 480 21.04 5.13 -0.92
N TRP A 481 20.44 3.96 -1.18
CA TRP A 481 20.89 3.04 -2.23
C TRP A 481 19.71 2.39 -2.93
N GLN A 482 19.87 2.11 -4.22
CA GLN A 482 18.91 1.28 -4.95
C GLN A 482 19.54 0.62 -6.17
N ARG A 483 19.44 -0.70 -6.25
CA ARG A 483 19.61 -1.46 -7.50
C ARG A 483 18.32 -1.40 -8.32
N VAL A 484 18.36 -0.85 -9.52
CA VAL A 484 17.17 -0.52 -10.31
C VAL A 484 16.45 -1.76 -10.83
N SER A 485 17.12 -2.90 -11.02
CA SER A 485 16.43 -4.16 -11.31
C SER A 485 15.53 -4.65 -10.17
N LEU A 486 15.78 -4.16 -8.95
CA LEU A 486 14.98 -4.44 -7.75
C LEU A 486 14.09 -3.25 -7.36
N ARG A 487 13.75 -2.37 -8.33
CA ARG A 487 12.97 -1.14 -8.09
C ARG A 487 11.52 -1.37 -7.67
N LYS A 488 10.94 -2.54 -7.96
CA LYS A 488 9.51 -2.83 -7.78
C LYS A 488 9.09 -2.59 -6.33
N VAL A 489 8.19 -1.62 -6.13
CA VAL A 489 7.59 -1.31 -4.84
C VAL A 489 6.33 -2.16 -4.66
N ASP A 490 6.20 -2.80 -3.51
CA ASP A 490 4.99 -3.51 -3.14
C ASP A 490 4.01 -2.53 -2.49
N ALA A 491 3.22 -1.86 -3.33
CA ALA A 491 2.22 -0.89 -2.89
C ALA A 491 1.07 -1.50 -2.07
N SER A 492 0.94 -2.83 -2.05
CA SER A 492 -0.06 -3.54 -1.25
C SER A 492 0.42 -3.81 0.18
N ASN A 493 1.73 -3.73 0.43
CA ASN A 493 2.31 -3.99 1.74
C ASN A 493 2.01 -2.84 2.72
N VAL A 494 1.55 -3.19 3.93
CA VAL A 494 1.22 -2.22 4.98
C VAL A 494 2.42 -1.36 5.45
N LEU A 495 3.64 -1.88 5.28
CA LEU A 495 4.88 -1.20 5.60
C LEU A 495 5.26 -0.16 4.54
N HIS A 496 4.66 -0.22 3.34
CA HIS A 496 4.86 0.81 2.33
C HIS A 496 4.24 2.13 2.79
N LYS A 497 5.05 3.19 2.73
CA LYS A 497 4.62 4.58 2.88
C LYS A 497 5.23 5.40 1.74
N ASP A 498 4.59 6.51 1.39
CA ASP A 498 5.12 7.43 0.36
C ASP A 498 6.55 7.91 0.70
N TYR A 499 6.87 8.06 1.98
CA TYR A 499 8.19 8.45 2.48
C TYR A 499 9.13 7.27 2.81
N LEU A 500 8.66 6.02 2.66
CA LEU A 500 9.41 4.81 2.97
C LEU A 500 8.96 3.68 2.02
N PRO A 501 9.51 3.61 0.80
CA PRO A 501 9.14 2.60 -0.18
C PRO A 501 9.47 1.19 0.32
N TYR A 502 8.51 0.26 0.26
CA TYR A 502 8.72 -1.12 0.68
C TYR A 502 8.91 -2.04 -0.52
N ARG A 503 9.91 -2.92 -0.43
CA ARG A 503 10.32 -3.85 -1.50
C ARG A 503 10.63 -5.21 -0.92
N ASN A 504 10.24 -6.31 -1.56
CA ASN A 504 10.49 -7.65 -1.01
C ASN A 504 11.92 -8.15 -1.24
N TYR A 505 12.56 -7.70 -2.33
CA TYR A 505 13.86 -8.19 -2.81
C TYR A 505 13.88 -9.70 -3.12
N TYR A 506 12.79 -10.19 -3.73
CA TYR A 506 12.68 -11.58 -4.16
C TYR A 506 13.22 -11.79 -5.56
N SER A 507 13.75 -12.99 -5.81
CA SER A 507 14.28 -13.41 -7.11
C SER A 507 13.24 -13.30 -8.23
N THR A 508 11.96 -13.50 -7.90
CA THR A 508 10.82 -13.41 -8.83
C THR A 508 10.39 -11.99 -9.18
N GLU A 509 10.94 -10.97 -8.51
CA GLU A 509 10.61 -9.56 -8.69
C GLU A 509 11.70 -8.77 -9.44
N VAL A 510 12.74 -9.45 -9.93
CA VAL A 510 13.81 -8.83 -10.70
C VAL A 510 13.27 -8.36 -12.05
N GLU A 511 13.40 -7.07 -12.32
CA GLU A 511 13.01 -6.44 -13.58
C GLU A 511 14.24 -5.82 -14.27
N PRO A 512 14.88 -6.49 -15.24
CA PRO A 512 16.08 -5.98 -15.90
C PRO A 512 15.92 -4.56 -16.47
N VAL A 513 17.04 -3.84 -16.54
CA VAL A 513 17.13 -2.54 -17.23
C VAL A 513 17.39 -2.79 -18.71
N GLU A 514 16.87 -1.90 -19.53
CA GLU A 514 17.06 -1.90 -20.99
C GLU A 514 17.74 -0.59 -21.35
N GLU A 515 18.65 -0.66 -22.33
CA GLU A 515 19.39 0.52 -22.78
C GLU A 515 18.44 1.64 -23.24
N ASN A 516 18.71 2.87 -22.78
CA ASN A 516 17.96 4.09 -23.06
C ASN A 516 16.48 4.10 -22.62
N ARG A 517 15.99 3.02 -22.02
CA ARG A 517 14.65 2.98 -21.42
C ARG A 517 14.65 3.74 -20.10
N LYS A 518 13.63 4.56 -19.89
CA LYS A 518 13.46 5.37 -18.67
C LYS A 518 12.68 4.58 -17.62
N TYR A 519 13.17 4.61 -16.40
CA TYR A 519 12.61 3.94 -15.23
C TYR A 519 12.35 4.97 -14.14
N GLU A 520 11.14 4.97 -13.59
CA GLU A 520 10.82 5.72 -12.36
C GLU A 520 11.23 4.85 -11.16
N VAL A 521 12.01 5.44 -10.25
CA VAL A 521 12.62 4.73 -9.13
C VAL A 521 12.54 5.58 -7.87
N ASP A 522 11.99 5.00 -6.80
CA ASP A 522 12.01 5.59 -5.46
C ASP A 522 13.20 5.06 -4.67
N VAL A 523 14.16 5.91 -4.35
CA VAL A 523 15.34 5.54 -3.54
C VAL A 523 15.07 5.91 -2.08
N GLU A 524 15.11 4.90 -1.20
CA GLU A 524 15.10 5.13 0.25
C GLU A 524 16.43 5.77 0.66
N VAL A 525 16.36 6.97 1.24
CA VAL A 525 17.47 7.59 1.98
C VAL A 525 17.16 7.40 3.45
N TRP A 526 18.11 6.84 4.19
CA TRP A 526 17.89 6.43 5.58
C TRP A 526 17.42 7.59 6.46
N PRO A 527 16.72 7.31 7.57
CA PRO A 527 16.22 8.35 8.46
C PRO A 527 17.35 9.23 9.00
N THR A 528 17.08 10.51 9.17
CA THR A 528 18.11 11.46 9.59
C THR A 528 17.56 12.59 10.46
N ASN A 529 18.46 13.33 11.09
CA ASN A 529 18.22 14.64 11.65
C ASN A 529 19.37 15.58 11.24
N VAL A 530 19.07 16.79 10.79
CA VAL A 530 20.07 17.85 10.59
C VAL A 530 19.38 19.22 10.69
N VAL A 531 20.08 20.21 11.26
CA VAL A 531 19.63 21.60 11.24
C VAL A 531 20.60 22.42 10.39
N LEU A 532 20.06 23.05 9.35
CA LEU A 532 20.75 24.03 8.52
C LEU A 532 20.42 25.44 9.01
N GLU A 533 21.44 26.27 9.25
CA GLU A 533 21.31 27.68 9.58
C GLU A 533 21.40 28.56 8.32
N PRO A 534 20.88 29.81 8.35
CA PRO A 534 20.92 30.70 7.21
C PRO A 534 22.32 30.82 6.59
N GLY A 535 22.42 30.58 5.28
CA GLY A 535 23.68 30.62 4.54
C GLY A 535 24.40 29.28 4.41
N GLU A 536 23.97 28.23 5.13
CA GLU A 536 24.42 26.85 4.91
C GLU A 536 23.70 26.22 3.70
N THR A 537 24.33 25.20 3.11
CA THR A 537 23.85 24.55 1.89
C THR A 537 23.60 23.07 2.14
N LEU A 538 22.42 22.58 1.74
CA LEU A 538 22.10 21.18 1.60
C LEU A 538 22.51 20.71 0.20
N VAL A 539 23.23 19.59 0.11
CA VAL A 539 23.63 19.01 -1.18
C VAL A 539 23.10 17.60 -1.29
N LEU A 540 22.33 17.31 -2.35
CA LEU A 540 22.02 15.96 -2.77
C LEU A 540 23.03 15.55 -3.84
N GLU A 541 23.84 14.54 -3.52
CA GLU A 541 24.81 13.94 -4.43
C GLU A 541 24.29 12.59 -4.94
N ILE A 542 24.33 12.37 -6.25
CA ILE A 542 23.91 11.15 -6.92
C ILE A 542 25.09 10.59 -7.73
N ALA A 543 25.41 9.32 -7.50
CA ALA A 543 26.51 8.62 -8.15
C ALA A 543 26.13 7.19 -8.54
N GLY A 544 26.97 6.60 -9.39
CA GLY A 544 26.90 5.18 -9.73
C GLY A 544 27.76 4.31 -8.83
N HIS A 545 28.52 4.90 -7.90
CA HIS A 545 29.45 4.21 -7.00
C HIS A 545 29.42 4.87 -5.62
N ASP A 546 30.12 4.27 -4.65
CA ASP A 546 30.25 4.86 -3.32
C ASP A 546 30.94 6.23 -3.38
N THR A 547 30.40 7.15 -2.59
CA THR A 547 30.97 8.47 -2.33
C THR A 547 31.50 8.55 -0.89
N GLN A 548 31.97 9.71 -0.46
CA GLN A 548 32.58 9.93 0.87
C GLN A 548 31.78 9.37 2.05
N GLY A 549 32.49 8.93 3.10
CA GLY A 549 31.90 8.45 4.34
C GLY A 549 31.33 7.03 4.30
N VAL A 550 31.81 6.16 3.41
CA VAL A 550 31.45 4.72 3.39
C VAL A 550 32.44 3.86 4.18
N GLY A 551 33.69 4.30 4.34
CA GLY A 551 34.70 3.60 5.13
C GLY A 551 34.82 2.11 4.77
N LYS A 552 34.62 1.24 5.76
CA LYS A 552 34.64 -0.23 5.59
C LYS A 552 33.32 -0.81 5.04
N PHE A 553 32.32 -0.01 4.72
CA PHE A 553 31.00 -0.45 4.30
C PHE A 553 30.78 -0.24 2.79
N SER A 554 31.84 -0.36 1.98
CA SER A 554 31.75 -0.14 0.54
C SER A 554 31.01 -1.27 -0.19
N HIS A 555 30.62 -0.96 -1.43
CA HIS A 555 29.79 -1.74 -2.34
C HIS A 555 30.54 -1.94 -3.65
N GLU A 556 31.66 -2.65 -3.58
CA GLU A 556 32.60 -2.80 -4.71
C GLU A 556 32.87 -4.26 -5.08
N HIS A 557 32.06 -5.20 -4.58
CA HIS A 557 32.28 -6.62 -4.84
C HIS A 557 32.21 -6.90 -6.35
N PRO A 558 33.29 -7.44 -6.97
CA PRO A 558 33.42 -7.54 -8.42
C PRO A 558 32.35 -8.43 -9.08
N ASP A 559 31.90 -9.48 -8.39
CA ASP A 559 30.83 -10.35 -8.90
C ASP A 559 29.42 -9.77 -8.74
N ASP A 560 29.23 -8.85 -7.78
CA ASP A 560 27.94 -8.18 -7.58
C ASP A 560 27.82 -6.97 -8.53
N ARG A 561 28.94 -6.26 -8.74
CA ARG A 561 29.04 -5.07 -9.60
C ARG A 561 29.89 -5.31 -10.84
N ASN A 562 29.54 -6.34 -11.58
CA ASN A 562 30.26 -6.75 -12.78
C ASN A 562 30.18 -5.67 -13.88
N PRO A 563 31.31 -5.19 -14.44
CA PRO A 563 31.29 -4.19 -15.50
C PRO A 563 30.47 -4.56 -16.74
N LYS A 564 30.32 -5.85 -17.04
CA LYS A 564 29.48 -6.31 -18.17
C LYS A 564 27.98 -6.00 -17.98
N VAL A 565 27.55 -5.75 -16.74
CA VAL A 565 26.15 -5.46 -16.39
C VAL A 565 25.90 -3.95 -16.32
N PHE A 566 26.87 -3.20 -15.79
CA PHE A 566 26.69 -1.81 -15.36
C PHE A 566 27.50 -0.77 -16.15
N ASP A 567 28.59 -1.12 -16.84
CA ASP A 567 29.47 -0.12 -17.48
C ASP A 567 28.71 0.67 -18.57
N GLY A 568 28.95 1.99 -18.63
CA GLY A 568 28.15 2.91 -19.43
C GLY A 568 27.93 4.26 -18.77
N LYS A 569 26.95 5.00 -19.30
CA LYS A 569 26.49 6.28 -18.74
C LYS A 569 25.10 6.10 -18.14
N ASN A 570 24.96 6.48 -16.88
CA ASN A 570 23.66 6.65 -16.24
C ASN A 570 23.15 8.07 -16.53
N VAL A 571 21.86 8.18 -16.77
CA VAL A 571 21.20 9.44 -17.12
C VAL A 571 20.04 9.66 -16.17
N ILE A 572 20.09 10.74 -15.40
CA ILE A 572 18.92 11.24 -14.67
C ILE A 572 18.17 12.16 -15.63
N THR A 573 16.93 11.78 -15.96
CA THR A 573 16.04 12.70 -16.66
C THR A 573 15.33 13.56 -15.63
N VAL A 574 15.61 14.86 -15.63
CA VAL A 574 14.79 15.84 -14.91
C VAL A 574 13.51 16.01 -15.72
N ILE A 575 12.48 15.21 -15.41
CA ILE A 575 11.15 15.34 -16.03
C ILE A 575 10.30 16.24 -15.16
N LEU A 576 9.96 17.42 -15.69
CA LEU A 576 8.80 18.15 -15.23
C LEU A 576 7.66 17.94 -16.22
N LYS A 577 6.45 17.68 -15.70
CA LYS A 577 5.21 17.25 -16.39
C LYS A 577 4.71 18.17 -17.53
N ILE A 578 5.52 19.14 -17.96
CA ILE A 578 5.21 20.21 -18.92
C ILE A 578 5.31 19.71 -20.36
N LYS A 579 6.26 18.80 -20.68
CA LYS A 579 6.33 18.19 -22.02
C LYS A 579 5.02 17.48 -22.34
N THR A 580 4.46 16.69 -21.43
CA THR A 580 3.16 16.03 -21.64
C THR A 580 2.01 17.03 -21.85
N ALA A 581 2.05 18.20 -21.23
CA ALA A 581 1.02 19.24 -21.39
C ALA A 581 1.09 19.96 -22.77
N PHE A 582 2.27 20.38 -23.23
CA PHE A 582 2.42 21.24 -24.43
C PHE A 582 3.16 20.63 -25.63
N PHE A 583 3.94 19.58 -25.43
CA PHE A 583 4.77 18.97 -26.49
C PHE A 583 4.57 17.46 -26.63
N GLY A 584 3.72 16.87 -25.78
CA GLY A 584 3.37 15.46 -25.80
C GLY A 584 2.39 15.18 -26.93
N PRO A 585 2.11 13.90 -27.22
CA PRO A 585 1.23 13.52 -28.33
C PRO A 585 -0.17 14.15 -28.25
N LEU A 586 -0.64 14.44 -27.03
CA LEU A 586 -1.94 15.06 -26.76
C LEU A 586 -1.94 16.59 -26.78
N SER A 587 -0.81 17.26 -27.06
CA SER A 587 -0.72 18.72 -26.93
C SER A 587 -1.50 19.49 -27.99
N LYS A 588 -1.71 18.87 -29.16
CA LYS A 588 -2.49 19.42 -30.27
C LYS A 588 -4.00 19.24 -30.09
N ILE A 589 -4.43 18.50 -29.07
CA ILE A 589 -5.85 18.27 -28.80
C ILE A 589 -6.42 19.46 -28.03
N PRO A 590 -7.50 20.10 -28.51
CA PRO A 590 -8.10 21.25 -27.83
C PRO A 590 -8.75 20.84 -26.50
N GLY A 591 -8.90 21.79 -25.58
CA GLY A 591 -9.50 21.53 -24.28
C GLY A 591 -9.18 22.61 -23.25
N PRO A 592 -9.80 22.54 -22.05
CA PRO A 592 -9.56 23.49 -20.98
C PRO A 592 -8.09 23.49 -20.56
N PHE A 593 -7.52 24.68 -20.35
CA PHE A 593 -6.10 24.84 -20.02
C PHE A 593 -5.69 24.03 -18.78
N VAL A 594 -6.51 24.07 -17.71
CA VAL A 594 -6.27 23.32 -16.47
C VAL A 594 -6.27 21.79 -16.71
N GLY A 595 -7.10 21.32 -17.65
CA GLY A 595 -7.19 19.91 -18.03
C GLY A 595 -5.90 19.36 -18.63
N ARG A 596 -4.99 20.21 -19.13
CA ARG A 596 -3.66 19.76 -19.60
C ARG A 596 -2.75 19.29 -18.46
N TRP A 597 -3.02 19.75 -17.24
CA TRP A 597 -2.14 19.61 -16.08
C TRP A 597 -2.68 18.68 -15.01
N THR A 598 -4.00 18.68 -14.82
CA THR A 598 -4.63 17.98 -13.71
C THR A 598 -6.07 17.58 -14.03
N PRO A 599 -6.55 16.41 -13.53
CA PRO A 599 -7.95 16.03 -13.62
C PRO A 599 -8.84 16.76 -12.60
N ILE A 600 -8.33 17.69 -11.78
CA ILE A 600 -9.05 18.21 -10.61
C ILE A 600 -10.40 18.88 -10.96
N VAL A 601 -10.47 19.58 -12.09
CA VAL A 601 -11.73 20.21 -12.55
C VAL A 601 -12.75 19.15 -12.94
N LEU A 602 -12.33 18.12 -13.66
CA LEU A 602 -13.18 16.98 -14.01
C LEU A 602 -13.67 16.25 -12.75
N LYS A 603 -12.79 16.05 -11.76
CA LYS A 603 -13.14 15.46 -10.46
C LYS A 603 -14.13 16.33 -9.69
N TYR A 604 -13.96 17.65 -9.66
CA TYR A 604 -14.91 18.58 -9.05
C TYR A 604 -16.32 18.44 -9.63
N TYR A 605 -16.44 18.41 -10.97
CA TYR A 605 -17.75 18.22 -11.62
C TYR A 605 -18.31 16.80 -11.44
N THR A 606 -17.46 15.80 -11.23
CA THR A 606 -17.90 14.44 -10.87
C THR A 606 -18.46 14.39 -9.45
N LEU A 607 -17.84 15.08 -8.49
CA LEU A 607 -18.28 15.12 -7.10
C LEU A 607 -19.49 16.05 -6.85
N SER A 608 -19.72 17.02 -7.73
CA SER A 608 -20.91 17.88 -7.69
C SER A 608 -22.11 17.33 -8.47
N GLY A 609 -22.00 16.13 -9.04
CA GLY A 609 -23.09 15.51 -9.79
C GLY A 609 -23.35 16.17 -11.16
N ARG A 610 -22.38 16.90 -11.73
CA ARG A 610 -22.55 17.69 -12.97
C ARG A 610 -21.56 17.30 -14.08
N ARG A 611 -21.01 16.08 -14.04
CA ARG A 611 -19.96 15.63 -14.96
C ARG A 611 -20.41 15.66 -16.42
N ILE A 612 -21.58 15.10 -16.73
CA ILE A 612 -22.06 14.99 -18.12
C ILE A 612 -22.30 16.36 -18.76
N GLN A 613 -22.87 17.30 -18.00
CA GLN A 613 -23.13 18.66 -18.48
C GLN A 613 -21.81 19.43 -18.68
N TYR A 614 -20.84 19.24 -17.77
CA TYR A 614 -19.51 19.82 -17.94
C TYR A 614 -18.84 19.29 -19.22
N LEU A 615 -18.81 17.97 -19.41
CA LEU A 615 -18.20 17.35 -20.59
C LEU A 615 -18.91 17.77 -21.89
N ASP A 616 -20.24 17.86 -21.87
CA ASP A 616 -21.04 18.35 -23.00
C ASP A 616 -20.69 19.79 -23.37
N SER A 617 -20.59 20.68 -22.37
CA SER A 617 -20.16 22.07 -22.57
C SER A 617 -18.75 22.18 -23.18
N LEU A 618 -17.87 21.22 -22.87
CA LEU A 618 -16.53 21.19 -23.46
C LEU A 618 -16.58 20.77 -24.93
N PHE A 619 -17.42 19.80 -25.30
CA PHE A 619 -17.62 19.42 -26.70
C PHE A 619 -18.20 20.57 -27.52
N THR A 620 -19.20 21.29 -26.97
CA THR A 620 -19.76 22.49 -27.61
C THR A 620 -18.69 23.57 -27.83
N LYS A 621 -17.77 23.73 -26.88
CA LYS A 621 -16.75 24.80 -26.92
C LYS A 621 -15.51 24.46 -27.76
N TYR A 622 -15.03 23.22 -27.69
CA TYR A 622 -13.73 22.82 -28.23
C TYR A 622 -13.82 21.88 -29.44
N GLY A 623 -15.02 21.40 -29.80
CA GLY A 623 -15.25 20.49 -30.92
C GLY A 623 -15.32 19.02 -30.50
N PRO A 624 -15.30 18.08 -31.46
CA PRO A 624 -15.62 16.66 -31.24
C PRO A 624 -14.53 15.86 -30.50
N VAL A 625 -13.31 16.38 -30.38
CA VAL A 625 -12.19 15.72 -29.68
C VAL A 625 -11.63 16.70 -28.65
N VAL A 626 -11.72 16.36 -27.37
CA VAL A 626 -11.38 17.28 -26.28
C VAL A 626 -10.48 16.63 -25.24
N ARG A 627 -9.35 17.25 -24.92
CA ARG A 627 -8.49 16.84 -23.81
C ARG A 627 -9.03 17.36 -22.48
N VAL A 628 -9.45 16.46 -21.59
CA VAL A 628 -10.08 16.82 -20.30
C VAL A 628 -9.17 16.57 -19.10
N SER A 629 -8.12 15.78 -19.27
CA SER A 629 -7.08 15.51 -18.27
C SER A 629 -5.69 15.38 -18.95
N PRO A 630 -4.58 15.27 -18.20
CA PRO A 630 -3.27 15.05 -18.79
C PRO A 630 -3.20 13.83 -19.72
N THR A 631 -4.02 12.80 -19.47
CA THR A 631 -3.98 11.49 -20.15
C THR A 631 -5.34 11.04 -20.70
N THR A 632 -6.41 11.85 -20.57
CA THR A 632 -7.77 11.47 -20.96
C THR A 632 -8.34 12.42 -22.01
N VAL A 633 -8.92 11.85 -23.07
CA VAL A 633 -9.51 12.56 -24.21
C VAL A 633 -10.98 12.14 -24.39
N GLY A 634 -11.89 13.10 -24.44
CA GLY A 634 -13.28 12.90 -24.81
C GLY A 634 -13.47 12.87 -26.32
N ILE A 635 -14.33 11.97 -26.80
CA ILE A 635 -14.68 11.79 -28.21
C ILE A 635 -16.20 11.90 -28.37
N ASN A 636 -16.64 12.84 -29.22
CA ASN A 636 -18.04 13.09 -29.55
C ASN A 636 -18.23 13.21 -31.08
N HIS A 637 -17.86 12.16 -31.80
CA HIS A 637 -18.03 12.03 -33.26
C HIS A 637 -18.63 10.66 -33.60
N PRO A 638 -19.75 10.57 -34.36
CA PRO A 638 -20.46 9.31 -34.59
C PRO A 638 -19.57 8.17 -35.11
N ASP A 639 -18.74 8.41 -36.12
CA ASP A 639 -17.89 7.36 -36.69
C ASP A 639 -16.79 6.89 -35.74
N SER A 640 -16.25 7.81 -34.94
CA SER A 640 -15.20 7.50 -33.96
C SER A 640 -15.77 6.68 -32.81
N VAL A 641 -17.00 6.99 -32.39
CA VAL A 641 -17.73 6.21 -31.38
C VAL A 641 -17.99 4.79 -31.89
N LYS A 642 -18.39 4.62 -33.16
CA LYS A 642 -18.57 3.28 -33.77
C LYS A 642 -17.27 2.47 -33.73
N VAL A 643 -16.12 3.09 -34.02
CA VAL A 643 -14.80 2.41 -33.94
C VAL A 643 -14.49 1.97 -32.51
N ILE A 644 -14.67 2.86 -31.52
CA ILE A 644 -14.44 2.56 -30.10
C ILE A 644 -15.30 1.39 -29.62
N GLN A 645 -16.53 1.26 -30.13
CA GLN A 645 -17.46 0.19 -29.74
C GLN A 645 -17.20 -1.13 -30.46
N LYS A 646 -16.60 -1.15 -31.66
CA LYS A 646 -16.36 -2.39 -32.43
C LYS A 646 -15.23 -3.23 -31.83
N VAL A 647 -15.39 -4.57 -31.88
CA VAL A 647 -14.34 -5.52 -31.44
C VAL A 647 -13.03 -5.28 -32.19
N ALA A 648 -13.12 -5.11 -33.52
CA ALA A 648 -11.99 -4.85 -34.41
C ALA A 648 -11.28 -3.52 -34.11
N GLY A 649 -11.94 -2.58 -33.43
CA GLY A 649 -11.34 -1.32 -33.00
C GLY A 649 -10.31 -1.47 -31.88
N GLY A 650 -10.22 -2.63 -31.21
CA GLY A 650 -9.14 -2.92 -30.26
C GLY A 650 -9.26 -2.27 -28.87
N PHE A 651 -10.20 -1.35 -28.66
CA PHE A 651 -10.41 -0.64 -27.39
C PHE A 651 -10.82 -1.59 -26.25
N LYS A 652 -10.20 -1.44 -25.09
CA LYS A 652 -10.52 -2.21 -23.86
C LYS A 652 -11.08 -1.27 -22.81
N LYS A 653 -11.85 -1.78 -21.84
CA LYS A 653 -12.21 -0.99 -20.65
C LYS A 653 -10.94 -0.57 -19.92
N SER A 654 -10.86 0.70 -19.50
CA SER A 654 -9.67 1.22 -18.82
C SER A 654 -9.47 0.61 -17.44
N SER A 655 -8.29 0.81 -16.85
CA SER A 655 -7.99 0.38 -15.48
C SER A 655 -8.89 1.02 -14.41
N TRP A 656 -9.61 2.10 -14.74
CA TRP A 656 -10.65 2.68 -13.88
C TRP A 656 -11.67 1.62 -13.44
N TYR A 657 -12.02 0.68 -14.31
CA TYR A 657 -13.02 -0.36 -14.01
C TYR A 657 -12.52 -1.43 -13.03
N ASP A 658 -11.21 -1.58 -12.80
CA ASP A 658 -10.66 -2.57 -11.86
C ASP A 658 -11.14 -2.33 -10.42
N LYS A 659 -11.59 -1.10 -10.12
CA LYS A 659 -12.09 -0.70 -8.80
C LYS A 659 -13.62 -0.76 -8.67
N THR A 660 -14.35 -1.13 -9.73
CA THR A 660 -15.82 -1.15 -9.76
C THR A 660 -16.44 -2.48 -9.29
N GLY A 661 -15.60 -3.50 -9.06
CA GLY A 661 -16.02 -4.82 -8.61
C GLY A 661 -15.87 -5.92 -9.68
N PRO A 662 -16.01 -7.20 -9.30
CA PRO A 662 -15.69 -8.35 -10.15
C PRO A 662 -16.81 -8.76 -11.14
N GLY A 663 -17.93 -8.05 -11.19
CA GLY A 663 -19.06 -8.37 -12.08
C GLY A 663 -18.82 -7.99 -13.55
N MET A 664 -19.72 -8.42 -14.44
CA MET A 664 -19.58 -8.27 -15.89
C MET A 664 -19.43 -6.80 -16.34
N LEU A 665 -20.11 -5.85 -15.70
CA LEU A 665 -20.03 -4.43 -16.01
C LEU A 665 -18.61 -3.90 -15.83
N GLY A 666 -17.90 -4.28 -14.77
CA GLY A 666 -16.51 -3.85 -14.54
C GLY A 666 -15.47 -4.61 -15.38
N MET A 667 -15.82 -5.80 -15.87
CA MET A 667 -14.84 -6.76 -16.36
C MET A 667 -14.05 -6.28 -17.58
N ARG A 668 -12.72 -6.15 -17.48
CA ARG A 668 -11.84 -5.76 -18.59
C ARG A 668 -11.49 -6.92 -19.53
N ASP A 669 -11.29 -8.10 -18.97
CA ASP A 669 -10.98 -9.33 -19.70
C ASP A 669 -12.11 -9.68 -20.68
N ARG A 670 -11.76 -9.81 -21.97
CA ARG A 670 -12.74 -10.04 -23.04
C ARG A 670 -13.28 -11.47 -23.05
N GLU A 671 -12.46 -12.45 -22.69
CA GLU A 671 -12.83 -13.87 -22.72
C GLU A 671 -13.75 -14.18 -21.55
N LYS A 672 -13.36 -13.75 -20.34
CA LYS A 672 -14.22 -13.89 -19.15
C LYS A 672 -15.56 -13.19 -19.33
N HIS A 673 -15.54 -11.97 -19.89
CA HIS A 673 -16.77 -11.23 -20.15
C HIS A 673 -17.66 -11.94 -21.19
N SER A 674 -17.05 -12.42 -22.29
CA SER A 674 -17.77 -13.16 -23.32
C SER A 674 -18.42 -14.44 -22.77
N ARG A 675 -17.70 -15.18 -21.91
CA ARG A 675 -18.23 -16.35 -21.20
C ARG A 675 -19.44 -15.97 -20.34
N ARG A 676 -19.30 -15.02 -19.41
CA ARG A 676 -20.40 -14.63 -18.52
C ARG A 676 -21.61 -14.10 -19.29
N ARG A 677 -21.39 -13.25 -20.31
CA ARG A 677 -22.45 -12.74 -21.18
C ARG A 677 -23.20 -13.85 -21.89
N ARG A 678 -22.49 -14.86 -22.43
CA ARG A 678 -23.12 -15.98 -23.13
C ARG A 678 -24.08 -16.75 -22.23
N LEU A 679 -23.72 -16.93 -20.96
CA LEU A 679 -24.53 -17.66 -19.99
C LEU A 679 -25.78 -16.86 -19.58
N LEU A 680 -25.66 -15.54 -19.44
CA LEU A 680 -26.76 -14.67 -18.99
C LEU A 680 -27.64 -14.09 -20.11
N ALA A 681 -27.21 -14.13 -21.37
CA ALA A 681 -27.95 -13.48 -22.46
C ALA A 681 -29.25 -14.20 -22.84
N HIS A 682 -29.32 -15.53 -22.68
CA HIS A 682 -30.51 -16.30 -23.04
C HIS A 682 -31.77 -15.86 -22.29
N PRO A 683 -31.81 -15.81 -20.94
CA PRO A 683 -33.03 -15.40 -20.22
C PRO A 683 -33.45 -13.95 -20.54
N LEU A 684 -32.52 -13.09 -20.96
CA LEU A 684 -32.78 -11.69 -21.30
C LEU A 684 -33.05 -11.44 -22.80
N SER A 685 -33.21 -12.50 -23.59
CA SER A 685 -33.50 -12.38 -25.02
C SER A 685 -34.98 -12.07 -25.30
N ASN A 686 -35.26 -11.43 -26.43
CA ASN A 686 -36.64 -11.22 -26.93
C ASN A 686 -37.48 -12.51 -26.97
N SER A 687 -36.85 -13.68 -27.18
CA SER A 687 -37.57 -14.96 -27.24
C SER A 687 -37.93 -15.53 -25.87
N SER A 688 -37.23 -15.13 -24.81
CA SER A 688 -37.45 -15.62 -23.43
C SER A 688 -38.36 -14.69 -22.63
N LEU A 689 -38.33 -13.39 -22.91
CA LEU A 689 -39.05 -12.38 -22.13
C LEU A 689 -40.57 -12.53 -22.04
N PRO A 690 -41.30 -13.04 -23.05
CA PRO A 690 -42.74 -13.26 -22.92
C PRO A 690 -43.14 -14.17 -21.74
N ALA A 691 -42.23 -15.04 -21.27
CA ALA A 691 -42.47 -15.88 -20.10
C ALA A 691 -42.51 -15.07 -18.78
N PHE A 692 -41.84 -13.92 -18.72
CA PHE A 692 -41.79 -13.03 -17.56
C PHE A 692 -42.86 -11.92 -17.61
N GLU A 693 -43.54 -11.73 -18.74
CA GLU A 693 -44.53 -10.67 -18.93
C GLU A 693 -45.66 -10.70 -17.87
N PRO A 694 -46.23 -11.85 -17.45
CA PRO A 694 -47.25 -11.86 -16.40
C PRO A 694 -46.77 -11.32 -15.06
N LEU A 695 -45.50 -11.58 -14.70
CA LEU A 695 -44.88 -11.05 -13.49
C LEU A 695 -44.74 -9.52 -13.60
N LEU A 696 -44.32 -9.02 -14.76
CA LEU A 696 -44.22 -7.59 -15.02
C LEU A 696 -45.58 -6.90 -14.84
N TRP A 697 -46.64 -7.44 -15.47
CA TRP A 697 -48.00 -6.90 -15.32
C TRP A 697 -48.46 -6.87 -13.87
N ALA A 698 -48.25 -7.95 -13.12
CA ALA A 698 -48.63 -8.00 -11.70
C ALA A 698 -47.97 -6.87 -10.87
N LYS A 699 -46.72 -6.53 -11.17
CA LYS A 699 -46.00 -5.44 -10.49
C LYS A 699 -46.41 -4.07 -11.01
N VAL A 700 -46.66 -3.92 -12.30
CA VAL A 700 -47.15 -2.66 -12.90
C VAL A 700 -48.53 -2.32 -12.35
N ASP A 701 -49.48 -3.25 -12.36
CA ASP A 701 -50.84 -3.05 -11.86
C ASP A 701 -50.83 -2.66 -10.38
N LEU A 702 -50.04 -3.38 -9.56
CA LEU A 702 -49.88 -3.06 -8.15
C LEU A 702 -49.28 -1.66 -7.94
N ALA A 703 -48.32 -1.24 -8.77
CA ALA A 703 -47.75 0.09 -8.69
C ALA A 703 -48.80 1.16 -9.00
N MET A 704 -49.62 0.96 -10.03
CA MET A 704 -50.72 1.87 -10.38
C MET A 704 -51.74 1.95 -9.25
N ASP A 705 -52.14 0.82 -8.65
CA ASP A 705 -53.09 0.80 -7.53
C ASP A 705 -52.54 1.52 -6.30
N GLN A 706 -51.24 1.41 -6.02
CA GLN A 706 -50.62 2.11 -4.90
C GLN A 706 -50.50 3.61 -5.16
N MET A 707 -50.19 4.03 -6.38
CA MET A 707 -50.20 5.44 -6.79
C MET A 707 -51.59 6.05 -6.59
N GLU A 708 -52.65 5.35 -7.02
CA GLU A 708 -54.03 5.79 -6.86
C GLU A 708 -54.46 5.88 -5.39
N LYS A 709 -54.08 4.88 -4.57
CA LYS A 709 -54.33 4.91 -3.11
C LYS A 709 -53.63 6.09 -2.44
N GLU A 710 -52.37 6.35 -2.78
CA GLU A 710 -51.60 7.47 -2.24
C GLU A 710 -52.22 8.81 -2.66
N TYR A 711 -52.63 8.95 -3.93
CA TYR A 711 -53.32 10.13 -4.43
C TYR A 711 -54.66 10.36 -3.70
N ASN A 712 -55.50 9.34 -3.54
CA ASN A 712 -56.78 9.47 -2.85
C ASN A 712 -56.60 9.87 -1.36
N TYR A 713 -55.45 9.57 -0.76
CA TYR A 713 -55.14 9.92 0.62
C TYR A 713 -54.49 11.30 0.76
N LEU A 714 -53.58 11.69 -0.15
CA LEU A 714 -52.75 12.90 -0.04
C LEU A 714 -53.13 14.03 -1.01
N GLY A 715 -53.91 13.74 -2.05
CA GLY A 715 -54.19 14.66 -3.17
C GLY A 715 -53.08 14.72 -4.24
N TYR A 716 -52.01 13.94 -4.07
CA TYR A 716 -50.90 13.80 -5.01
C TYR A 716 -50.22 12.44 -4.83
N THR A 717 -49.44 11.99 -5.81
CA THR A 717 -48.58 10.79 -5.66
C THR A 717 -47.16 11.04 -6.16
N ASP A 718 -46.18 10.39 -5.53
CA ASP A 718 -44.77 10.43 -5.95
C ASP A 718 -44.46 9.27 -6.88
N ILE A 719 -44.50 9.49 -8.20
CA ILE A 719 -44.24 8.41 -9.17
C ILE A 719 -42.80 7.92 -9.11
N HIS A 720 -41.83 8.76 -8.75
CA HIS A 720 -40.43 8.34 -8.66
C HIS A 720 -40.25 7.23 -7.61
N LYS A 721 -40.92 7.38 -6.46
CA LYS A 721 -40.98 6.37 -5.40
C LYS A 721 -41.55 5.06 -5.94
N TRP A 722 -42.77 5.09 -6.48
CA TRP A 722 -43.47 3.87 -6.89
C TRP A 722 -42.81 3.15 -8.06
N LEU A 723 -42.29 3.91 -9.04
CA LEU A 723 -41.53 3.35 -10.17
C LEU A 723 -40.22 2.70 -9.69
N SER A 724 -39.56 3.29 -8.70
CA SER A 724 -38.35 2.69 -8.09
C SER A 724 -38.66 1.39 -7.36
N LEU A 725 -39.73 1.35 -6.55
CA LEU A 725 -40.15 0.13 -5.85
C LEU A 725 -40.57 -0.96 -6.84
N MET A 726 -41.29 -0.59 -7.90
CA MET A 726 -41.73 -1.49 -8.96
C MET A 726 -40.54 -2.12 -9.69
N ALA A 727 -39.61 -1.30 -10.20
CA ALA A 727 -38.41 -1.79 -10.90
C ALA A 727 -37.57 -2.71 -10.00
N THR A 728 -37.44 -2.37 -8.71
CA THR A 728 -36.67 -3.19 -7.77
C THR A 728 -37.33 -4.55 -7.50
N ASP A 729 -38.66 -4.59 -7.33
CA ASP A 729 -39.37 -5.84 -7.10
C ASP A 729 -39.35 -6.72 -8.36
N ILE A 730 -39.51 -6.15 -9.55
CA ILE A 730 -39.40 -6.89 -10.83
C ILE A 730 -38.03 -7.54 -10.95
N ILE A 731 -36.94 -6.76 -10.84
CA ILE A 731 -35.59 -7.32 -10.99
C ILE A 731 -35.26 -8.28 -9.84
N GLY A 732 -35.81 -8.06 -8.64
CA GLY A 732 -35.69 -8.97 -7.51
C GLY A 732 -36.34 -10.33 -7.76
N ASP A 733 -37.58 -10.35 -8.23
CA ASP A 733 -38.29 -11.57 -8.61
C ASP A 733 -37.54 -12.31 -9.74
N LEU A 734 -37.08 -11.59 -10.76
CA LEU A 734 -36.36 -12.16 -11.90
C LEU A 734 -34.96 -12.69 -11.54
N THR A 735 -34.31 -12.12 -10.51
CA THR A 735 -32.95 -12.49 -10.10
C THR A 735 -32.96 -13.58 -9.03
N PHE A 736 -33.85 -13.47 -8.03
CA PHE A 736 -33.87 -14.32 -6.84
C PHE A 736 -35.08 -15.25 -6.76
N GLY A 737 -35.94 -15.28 -7.78
CA GLY A 737 -37.17 -16.09 -7.79
C GLY A 737 -38.18 -15.70 -6.72
N SER A 738 -37.96 -14.58 -6.02
CA SER A 738 -38.77 -14.13 -4.89
C SER A 738 -38.69 -12.61 -4.73
N SER A 739 -39.87 -12.01 -4.50
CA SER A 739 -40.01 -10.57 -4.38
C SER A 739 -39.52 -10.04 -3.05
N PHE A 740 -38.97 -8.82 -3.06
CA PHE A 740 -38.68 -8.08 -1.82
C PHE A 740 -39.94 -7.53 -1.13
N ARG A 741 -41.06 -7.58 -1.86
CA ARG A 741 -42.38 -7.09 -1.46
C ARG A 741 -42.38 -5.63 -1.00
N MET A 742 -41.56 -4.79 -1.64
CA MET A 742 -41.46 -3.39 -1.26
C MET A 742 -42.62 -2.59 -1.82
N LEU A 743 -43.14 -2.99 -2.97
CA LEU A 743 -44.26 -2.36 -3.61
C LEU A 743 -45.57 -2.54 -2.82
N GLU A 744 -45.81 -3.73 -2.26
CA GLU A 744 -46.95 -3.99 -1.38
C GLU A 744 -46.86 -3.15 -0.08
N GLN A 745 -45.65 -2.97 0.44
CA GLN A 745 -45.40 -2.25 1.69
C GLN A 745 -45.25 -0.73 1.52
N GLY A 746 -45.06 -0.25 0.29
CA GLY A 746 -44.80 1.16 -0.03
C GLY A 746 -43.51 1.73 0.54
N LYS A 747 -42.55 0.88 0.93
CA LYS A 747 -41.28 1.29 1.55
C LYS A 747 -40.12 0.41 1.09
N LYS A 748 -38.93 1.01 1.01
CA LYS A 748 -37.68 0.30 0.75
C LYS A 748 -37.35 -0.63 1.92
N ASN A 749 -36.69 -1.75 1.63
CA ASN A 749 -36.13 -2.61 2.66
C ASN A 749 -34.66 -2.25 2.94
N GLN A 750 -34.10 -2.84 4.00
CA GLN A 750 -32.74 -2.56 4.42
C GLN A 750 -31.69 -2.90 3.34
N TYR A 751 -31.90 -3.97 2.57
CA TYR A 751 -30.96 -4.39 1.53
C TYR A 751 -30.81 -3.34 0.43
N VAL A 752 -31.92 -2.81 -0.06
CA VAL A 752 -31.94 -1.78 -1.12
C VAL A 752 -31.40 -0.45 -0.59
N GLU A 753 -31.72 -0.09 0.66
CA GLU A 753 -31.15 1.09 1.31
C GLU A 753 -29.62 0.99 1.43
N ASP A 754 -29.11 -0.17 1.83
CA ASP A 754 -27.66 -0.39 1.93
C ASP A 754 -26.99 -0.33 0.56
N LEU A 755 -27.59 -0.96 -0.45
CA LEU A 755 -27.11 -0.96 -1.83
C LEU A 755 -27.00 0.47 -2.40
N GLN A 756 -28.07 1.26 -2.27
CA GLN A 756 -28.12 2.65 -2.74
C GLN A 756 -27.16 3.56 -1.96
N ALA A 757 -26.89 3.28 -0.68
CA ALA A 757 -25.96 4.09 0.11
C ALA A 757 -24.48 3.75 -0.12
N VAL A 758 -24.16 2.50 -0.46
CA VAL A 758 -22.80 2.04 -0.71
C VAL A 758 -22.27 2.57 -2.06
N MET A 759 -23.08 2.55 -3.12
CA MET A 759 -22.63 2.84 -4.47
C MET A 759 -22.04 4.26 -4.69
N PRO A 760 -22.68 5.35 -4.22
CA PRO A 760 -22.07 6.69 -4.30
C PRO A 760 -20.75 6.79 -3.53
N THR A 761 -20.62 6.03 -2.44
CA THR A 761 -19.39 5.99 -1.62
C THR A 761 -18.27 5.25 -2.34
N VAL A 762 -18.59 4.13 -3.03
CA VAL A 762 -17.64 3.41 -3.90
C VAL A 762 -17.16 4.34 -5.02
N HIS A 763 -18.06 5.06 -5.68
CA HIS A 763 -17.68 5.98 -6.75
C HIS A 763 -16.80 7.14 -6.26
N LYS A 764 -17.16 7.77 -5.12
CA LYS A 764 -16.32 8.80 -4.46
C LYS A 764 -14.95 8.25 -4.09
N ARG A 765 -14.88 7.02 -3.58
CA ARG A 765 -13.63 6.33 -3.27
C ARG A 765 -12.75 6.13 -4.52
N ILE A 766 -13.34 5.74 -5.65
CA ILE A 766 -12.61 5.57 -6.92
C ILE A 766 -12.03 6.90 -7.41
N GLU A 767 -12.83 7.97 -7.42
CA GLU A 767 -12.44 9.29 -7.93
C GLU A 767 -11.45 10.02 -7.01
N LEU A 768 -11.51 9.77 -5.71
CA LEU A 768 -10.68 10.42 -4.69
C LEU A 768 -9.63 9.49 -4.07
N ALA A 769 -9.29 8.36 -4.70
CA ALA A 769 -8.12 7.58 -4.30
C ALA A 769 -6.84 8.43 -4.48
N PRO A 770 -5.90 8.44 -3.51
CA PRO A 770 -5.80 7.61 -2.30
C PRO A 770 -6.44 8.22 -1.03
N PHE A 771 -6.93 9.46 -1.06
CA PHE A 771 -7.48 10.15 0.12
C PHE A 771 -8.62 9.37 0.79
N PHE A 772 -9.54 8.82 0.00
CA PHE A 772 -10.64 8.00 0.54
C PHE A 772 -10.13 6.67 1.11
N ASP A 773 -9.10 6.05 0.52
CA ASP A 773 -8.51 4.80 1.03
C ASP A 773 -7.82 5.02 2.38
N LEU A 774 -7.17 6.17 2.58
CA LEU A 774 -6.61 6.57 3.88
C LEU A 774 -7.70 6.74 4.95
N MET A 775 -8.86 7.30 4.58
CA MET A 775 -10.01 7.41 5.49
C MET A 775 -10.48 6.06 6.01
N PHE A 776 -10.46 5.01 5.17
CA PHE A 776 -10.85 3.64 5.55
C PHE A 776 -9.89 2.96 6.53
N LEU A 777 -8.68 3.50 6.74
CA LEU A 777 -7.71 3.04 7.73
C LEU A 777 -7.91 3.68 9.12
N LEU A 778 -8.66 4.78 9.19
CA LEU A 778 -8.99 5.47 10.44
C LEU A 778 -10.29 4.88 11.03
N PRO A 779 -10.43 4.75 12.36
CA PRO A 779 -11.62 4.20 13.02
C PRO A 779 -12.79 5.20 13.03
N LEU A 780 -13.14 5.76 11.86
CA LEU A 780 -14.19 6.76 11.71
C LEU A 780 -15.58 6.10 11.72
N PRO A 781 -16.59 6.70 12.39
CA PRO A 781 -17.95 6.14 12.44
C PRO A 781 -18.56 5.89 11.06
N GLN A 782 -18.26 6.74 10.08
CA GLN A 782 -18.74 6.62 8.70
C GLN A 782 -18.15 5.40 7.98
N VAL A 783 -16.88 5.08 8.25
CA VAL A 783 -16.18 3.91 7.70
C VAL A 783 -16.75 2.63 8.26
N LYS A 784 -16.98 2.58 9.58
CA LYS A 784 -17.65 1.46 10.24
C LYS A 784 -19.04 1.21 9.65
N ARG A 785 -19.86 2.27 9.51
CA ARG A 785 -21.19 2.19 8.88
C ARG A 785 -21.13 1.69 7.45
N PHE A 786 -20.16 2.14 6.65
CA PHE A 786 -19.97 1.65 5.29
C PHE A 786 -19.61 0.16 5.27
N SER A 787 -18.67 -0.27 6.10
CA SER A 787 -18.26 -1.68 6.18
C SER A 787 -19.42 -2.58 6.61
N GLU A 788 -20.19 -2.18 7.62
CA GLU A 788 -21.39 -2.90 8.06
C GLU A 788 -22.45 -3.03 6.95
N ARG A 789 -22.70 -1.95 6.20
CA ARG A 789 -23.60 -1.97 5.02
C ARG A 789 -23.09 -2.94 3.95
N PHE A 790 -21.80 -2.86 3.63
CA PHE A 790 -21.18 -3.72 2.63
C PHE A 790 -21.26 -5.21 3.01
N GLN A 791 -21.01 -5.53 4.28
CA GLN A 791 -21.14 -6.90 4.79
C GLN A 791 -22.58 -7.42 4.72
N ARG A 792 -23.58 -6.58 5.04
CA ARG A 792 -25.00 -6.96 4.90
C ARG A 792 -25.39 -7.25 3.45
N ILE A 793 -24.88 -6.48 2.48
CA ILE A 793 -25.13 -6.73 1.05
C ILE A 793 -24.57 -8.09 0.64
N ILE A 794 -23.33 -8.42 1.04
CA ILE A 794 -22.70 -9.71 0.74
C ILE A 794 -23.50 -10.86 1.38
N ALA A 795 -23.84 -10.74 2.65
CA ALA A 795 -24.60 -11.75 3.38
C ALA A 795 -25.96 -12.03 2.71
N TYR A 796 -26.67 -10.97 2.32
CA TYR A 796 -27.96 -11.08 1.63
C TYR A 796 -27.85 -11.79 0.29
N GLY A 797 -26.83 -11.46 -0.52
CA GLY A 797 -26.59 -12.12 -1.80
C GLY A 797 -26.32 -13.62 -1.63
N ALA A 798 -25.51 -13.98 -0.64
CA ALA A 798 -25.22 -15.38 -0.32
C ALA A 798 -26.46 -16.15 0.14
N GLU A 799 -27.25 -15.57 1.05
CA GLU A 799 -28.49 -16.16 1.55
C GLU A 799 -29.54 -16.33 0.44
N SER A 800 -29.67 -15.34 -0.45
CA SER A 800 -30.64 -15.38 -1.55
C SER A 800 -30.32 -16.45 -2.58
N ILE A 801 -29.05 -16.61 -2.95
CA ILE A 801 -28.62 -17.70 -3.83
C ILE A 801 -28.80 -19.07 -3.15
N HIS A 802 -28.48 -19.17 -1.85
CA HIS A 802 -28.67 -20.41 -1.11
C HIS A 802 -30.14 -20.84 -1.03
N ARG A 803 -31.05 -19.89 -0.71
CA ARG A 803 -32.50 -20.12 -0.70
C ARG A 803 -32.99 -20.60 -2.07
N LEU A 804 -32.57 -19.91 -3.13
CA LEU A 804 -32.95 -20.23 -4.50
C LEU A 804 -32.48 -21.64 -4.91
N GLN A 805 -31.30 -22.09 -4.47
CA GLN A 805 -30.83 -23.47 -4.68
C GLN A 805 -31.68 -24.52 -3.92
N LEU A 806 -32.12 -24.21 -2.70
CA LEU A 806 -32.99 -25.08 -1.91
C LEU A 806 -34.39 -25.18 -2.51
N ASP A 807 -34.94 -24.06 -2.94
CA ASP A 807 -36.25 -23.98 -3.59
C ASP A 807 -36.25 -24.73 -4.93
N GLN A 808 -35.16 -24.64 -5.69
CA GLN A 808 -34.99 -25.43 -6.91
C GLN A 808 -34.96 -26.93 -6.63
N LYS A 809 -34.23 -27.36 -5.60
CA LYS A 809 -34.13 -28.79 -5.22
C LYS A 809 -35.45 -29.36 -4.69
N SER A 810 -36.24 -28.55 -4.00
CA SER A 810 -37.54 -28.95 -3.47
C SER A 810 -38.67 -28.87 -4.50
N GLY A 811 -38.42 -28.25 -5.67
CA GLY A 811 -39.43 -28.03 -6.70
C GLY A 811 -40.46 -26.96 -6.32
N SER A 812 -40.15 -26.11 -5.34
CA SER A 812 -41.05 -25.06 -4.85
C SER A 812 -41.03 -23.79 -5.72
N LEU A 813 -40.09 -23.67 -6.66
CA LEU A 813 -40.01 -22.53 -7.58
C LEU A 813 -41.14 -22.57 -8.61
N THR A 814 -42.09 -21.65 -8.49
CA THR A 814 -43.24 -21.51 -9.39
C THR A 814 -43.08 -20.43 -10.44
N THR A 815 -42.07 -19.57 -10.31
CA THR A 815 -41.86 -18.38 -11.15
C THR A 815 -40.55 -18.53 -11.94
N PRO A 816 -40.55 -18.29 -13.26
CA PRO A 816 -39.31 -18.25 -14.05
C PRO A 816 -38.34 -17.18 -13.53
N PHE A 817 -37.03 -17.45 -13.57
CA PHE A 817 -35.98 -16.51 -13.13
C PHE A 817 -34.67 -16.70 -13.94
N PHE A 818 -33.77 -15.72 -13.89
CA PHE A 818 -32.61 -15.65 -14.80
C PHE A 818 -31.60 -16.80 -14.64
N PHE A 819 -31.41 -17.30 -13.42
CA PHE A 819 -30.42 -18.35 -13.15
C PHE A 819 -30.96 -19.77 -13.36
N GLU A 820 -32.25 -19.95 -13.68
CA GLU A 820 -32.93 -21.24 -13.71
C GLU A 820 -32.24 -22.27 -14.63
N LYS A 821 -31.88 -21.85 -15.86
CA LYS A 821 -31.17 -22.72 -16.82
C LYS A 821 -29.68 -22.84 -16.52
N ILE A 822 -29.07 -21.82 -15.90
CA ILE A 822 -27.63 -21.77 -15.61
C ILE A 822 -27.28 -22.76 -14.49
N MET A 823 -28.17 -22.93 -13.51
CA MET A 823 -27.99 -23.90 -12.41
C MET A 823 -28.25 -25.35 -12.81
N ASN A 824 -28.94 -25.58 -13.94
CA ASN A 824 -29.34 -26.92 -14.40
C ASN A 824 -28.37 -27.57 -15.41
N LEU A 825 -27.20 -26.98 -15.67
CA LEU A 825 -26.23 -27.52 -16.63
C LEU A 825 -25.41 -28.65 -15.99
N LYS A 826 -25.52 -29.88 -16.54
CA LYS A 826 -24.72 -31.06 -16.15
C LYS A 826 -23.21 -30.93 -16.45
N ASP A 827 -22.80 -29.85 -17.09
CA ASP A 827 -21.43 -29.58 -17.51
C ASP A 827 -20.81 -28.48 -16.64
N LYS A 828 -20.00 -28.88 -15.65
CA LYS A 828 -19.41 -27.97 -14.65
C LYS A 828 -18.46 -26.93 -15.25
N GLU A 829 -17.87 -27.17 -16.43
CA GLU A 829 -16.97 -26.20 -17.09
C GLU A 829 -17.72 -24.97 -17.64
N ASN A 830 -19.03 -25.10 -17.93
CA ASN A 830 -19.86 -24.07 -18.55
C ASN A 830 -20.92 -23.47 -17.60
N ALA A 831 -20.82 -23.69 -16.28
CA ALA A 831 -21.72 -23.10 -15.28
C ALA A 831 -21.09 -21.87 -14.59
N LEU A 832 -21.92 -20.94 -14.10
CA LEU A 832 -21.46 -19.92 -13.16
C LEU A 832 -21.23 -20.56 -11.78
N SER A 833 -20.11 -20.25 -11.13
CA SER A 833 -19.93 -20.64 -9.72
C SER A 833 -20.87 -19.86 -8.80
N ASP A 834 -21.09 -20.33 -7.57
CA ASP A 834 -21.91 -19.64 -6.57
C ASP A 834 -21.45 -18.19 -6.35
N LEU A 835 -20.14 -17.97 -6.29
CA LEU A 835 -19.57 -16.63 -6.17
C LEU A 835 -19.85 -15.78 -7.42
N GLU A 836 -19.73 -16.36 -8.62
CA GLU A 836 -20.08 -15.65 -9.86
C GLU A 836 -21.57 -15.30 -9.90
N MET A 837 -22.46 -16.19 -9.47
CA MET A 837 -23.89 -15.91 -9.39
C MET A 837 -24.20 -14.79 -8.40
N GLN A 838 -23.58 -14.79 -7.22
CA GLN A 838 -23.73 -13.71 -6.23
C GLN A 838 -23.26 -12.35 -6.80
N GLN A 839 -22.12 -12.33 -7.51
CA GLN A 839 -21.59 -11.12 -8.15
C GLN A 839 -22.52 -10.57 -9.22
N GLU A 840 -23.00 -11.42 -10.13
CA GLU A 840 -23.90 -11.02 -11.20
C GLU A 840 -25.29 -10.64 -10.68
N ALA A 841 -25.79 -11.31 -9.64
CA ALA A 841 -27.06 -10.96 -9.01
C ALA A 841 -27.03 -9.57 -8.36
N ALA A 842 -25.97 -9.24 -7.63
CA ALA A 842 -25.80 -7.89 -7.06
C ALA A 842 -25.71 -6.82 -8.16
N GLU A 843 -25.02 -7.12 -9.26
CA GLU A 843 -24.91 -6.19 -10.39
C GLU A 843 -26.24 -6.00 -11.13
N LEU A 844 -27.00 -7.06 -11.37
CA LEU A 844 -28.33 -7.00 -11.98
C LEU A 844 -29.32 -6.21 -11.12
N MET A 845 -29.28 -6.38 -9.79
CA MET A 845 -30.11 -5.59 -8.87
C MET A 845 -29.85 -4.09 -8.98
N ILE A 846 -28.57 -3.68 -8.98
CA ILE A 846 -28.18 -2.27 -9.11
C ILE A 846 -28.58 -1.74 -10.49
N THR A 847 -28.21 -2.47 -11.54
CA THR A 847 -28.34 -1.99 -12.92
C THR A 847 -29.78 -2.03 -13.45
N GLY A 848 -30.63 -2.94 -12.96
CA GLY A 848 -32.04 -3.05 -13.36
C GLY A 848 -32.99 -2.14 -12.60
N THR A 849 -32.63 -1.70 -11.39
CA THR A 849 -33.51 -0.85 -10.56
C THR A 849 -33.47 0.61 -10.99
N ASP A 850 -32.34 1.27 -10.75
CA ASP A 850 -32.26 2.73 -10.85
C ASP A 850 -32.26 3.20 -12.32
N THR A 851 -31.87 2.34 -13.28
CA THR A 851 -31.87 2.74 -14.68
C THR A 851 -33.27 2.84 -15.25
N THR A 852 -34.12 1.83 -15.02
CA THR A 852 -35.51 1.84 -15.48
C THR A 852 -36.33 2.89 -14.75
N SER A 853 -36.23 2.96 -13.42
CA SER A 853 -37.07 3.87 -12.62
C SER A 853 -36.79 5.34 -12.94
N ASN A 854 -35.52 5.75 -13.07
CA ASN A 854 -35.15 7.12 -13.43
C ASN A 854 -35.60 7.47 -14.84
N THR A 855 -35.41 6.57 -15.81
CA THR A 855 -35.88 6.81 -17.18
C THR A 855 -37.40 6.89 -17.27
N LEU A 856 -38.16 6.04 -16.58
CA LEU A 856 -39.62 6.14 -16.49
C LEU A 856 -40.06 7.46 -15.83
N THR A 857 -39.39 7.87 -14.76
CA THR A 857 -39.69 9.12 -14.06
C THR A 857 -39.58 10.32 -15.01
N TYR A 858 -38.48 10.41 -15.76
CA TYR A 858 -38.30 11.48 -16.75
C TYR A 858 -39.23 11.35 -17.96
N LEU A 859 -39.55 10.12 -18.39
CA LEU A 859 -40.53 9.88 -19.45
C LEU A 859 -41.89 10.47 -19.04
N PHE A 860 -42.37 10.12 -17.85
CA PHE A 860 -43.68 10.54 -17.36
C PHE A 860 -43.72 12.05 -17.18
N TRP A 861 -42.71 12.61 -16.50
CA TRP A 861 -42.59 14.06 -16.34
C TRP A 861 -42.57 14.81 -17.68
N SER A 862 -41.80 14.34 -18.66
CA SER A 862 -41.69 14.98 -19.98
C SER A 862 -43.01 14.95 -20.74
N VAL A 863 -43.77 13.85 -20.66
CA VAL A 863 -45.08 13.77 -21.31
C VAL A 863 -46.11 14.61 -20.58
N LEU A 864 -46.19 14.50 -19.25
CA LEU A 864 -47.19 15.21 -18.42
C LEU A 864 -47.05 16.74 -18.47
N LYS A 865 -45.82 17.24 -18.65
CA LYS A 865 -45.55 18.67 -18.84
C LYS A 865 -46.00 19.19 -20.21
N ASN A 866 -46.22 18.32 -21.19
CA ASN A 866 -46.56 18.69 -22.57
C ASN A 866 -47.95 18.14 -22.96
N PRO A 867 -49.04 18.93 -22.79
CA PRO A 867 -50.41 18.48 -23.01
C PRO A 867 -50.68 17.89 -24.40
N ASP A 868 -50.05 18.43 -25.45
CA ASP A 868 -50.22 17.94 -26.82
C ASP A 868 -49.61 16.54 -27.01
N ILE A 869 -48.41 16.32 -26.46
CA ILE A 869 -47.73 15.02 -26.49
C ILE A 869 -48.51 14.01 -25.66
N ARG A 870 -48.96 14.41 -24.46
CA ARG A 870 -49.81 13.59 -23.60
C ARG A 870 -51.08 13.15 -24.32
N THR A 871 -51.80 14.09 -24.93
CA THR A 871 -53.08 13.79 -25.61
C THR A 871 -52.89 12.80 -26.75
N LYS A 872 -51.88 13.02 -27.61
CA LYS A 872 -51.55 12.07 -28.70
C LYS A 872 -51.23 10.66 -28.17
N LEU A 873 -50.46 10.57 -27.08
CA LEU A 873 -50.12 9.29 -26.47
C LEU A 873 -51.34 8.60 -25.86
N GLU A 874 -52.15 9.34 -25.08
CA GLU A 874 -53.39 8.84 -24.48
C GLU A 874 -54.37 8.34 -25.55
N GLU A 875 -54.52 9.07 -26.65
CA GLU A 875 -55.35 8.66 -27.78
C GLU A 875 -54.84 7.36 -28.41
N GLU A 876 -53.55 7.23 -28.67
CA GLU A 876 -52.98 6.02 -29.25
C GLU A 876 -53.16 4.81 -28.32
N VAL A 877 -52.83 4.92 -27.03
CA VAL A 877 -52.96 3.81 -26.07
C VAL A 877 -54.42 3.46 -25.78
N SER A 878 -55.36 4.39 -25.98
CA SER A 878 -56.80 4.11 -25.83
C SER A 878 -57.33 3.10 -26.86
N THR A 879 -56.62 2.93 -27.99
CA THR A 879 -56.99 1.97 -29.06
C THR A 879 -56.67 0.52 -28.72
N LEU A 880 -55.93 0.28 -27.62
CA LEU A 880 -55.50 -1.06 -27.22
C LEU A 880 -56.68 -1.91 -26.70
N PRO A 881 -56.67 -3.24 -26.96
CA PRO A 881 -57.63 -4.16 -26.33
C PRO A 881 -57.45 -4.17 -24.80
N ALA A 882 -58.45 -4.65 -24.05
CA ALA A 882 -58.40 -4.63 -22.58
C ALA A 882 -57.24 -5.46 -21.99
N ASP A 883 -56.89 -6.58 -22.64
CA ASP A 883 -55.86 -7.55 -22.24
C ASP A 883 -54.58 -7.43 -23.09
N PHE A 884 -54.24 -6.20 -23.51
CA PHE A 884 -53.08 -5.95 -24.35
C PHE A 884 -51.76 -6.41 -23.71
N LYS A 885 -50.84 -6.83 -24.57
CA LYS A 885 -49.50 -7.32 -24.21
C LYS A 885 -48.42 -6.45 -24.83
N ASP A 886 -47.17 -6.64 -24.44
CA ASP A 886 -46.02 -5.96 -25.05
C ASP A 886 -45.98 -6.14 -26.57
N ALA A 887 -46.40 -7.32 -27.07
CA ALA A 887 -46.52 -7.59 -28.50
C ALA A 887 -47.48 -6.65 -29.26
N ASN A 888 -48.47 -6.06 -28.57
CA ASN A 888 -49.31 -4.99 -29.10
C ASN A 888 -48.56 -3.65 -29.05
N LEU A 889 -47.88 -3.36 -27.95
CA LEU A 889 -47.18 -2.10 -27.70
C LEU A 889 -46.00 -1.85 -28.63
N VAL A 890 -45.29 -2.91 -29.05
CA VAL A 890 -44.21 -2.81 -30.05
C VAL A 890 -44.71 -2.24 -31.39
N LYS A 891 -46.00 -2.36 -31.68
CA LYS A 891 -46.61 -1.87 -32.94
C LYS A 891 -47.12 -0.44 -32.86
N LEU A 892 -47.14 0.18 -31.68
CA LEU A 892 -47.64 1.55 -31.49
C LEU A 892 -46.54 2.57 -31.85
N PRO A 893 -46.65 3.28 -32.98
CA PRO A 893 -45.58 4.16 -33.45
C PRO A 893 -45.29 5.31 -32.47
N TYR A 894 -46.32 5.93 -31.87
CA TYR A 894 -46.13 7.11 -31.03
C TYR A 894 -45.61 6.78 -29.63
N LEU A 895 -46.10 5.72 -28.99
CA LEU A 895 -45.56 5.19 -27.74
C LEU A 895 -44.06 4.87 -27.86
N ASN A 896 -43.67 4.18 -28.94
CA ASN A 896 -42.25 3.88 -29.17
C ASN A 896 -41.44 5.14 -29.45
N ALA A 897 -42.01 6.11 -30.17
CA ALA A 897 -41.37 7.41 -30.38
C ALA A 897 -41.13 8.17 -29.06
N VAL A 898 -42.10 8.16 -28.14
CA VAL A 898 -41.98 8.75 -26.80
C VAL A 898 -40.87 8.04 -26.00
N VAL A 899 -40.87 6.71 -25.95
CA VAL A 899 -39.84 5.93 -25.26
C VAL A 899 -38.44 6.22 -25.82
N ARG A 900 -38.31 6.30 -27.16
CA ARG A 900 -37.04 6.61 -27.82
C ARG A 900 -36.55 8.02 -27.47
N GLU A 901 -37.44 8.99 -27.48
CA GLU A 901 -37.09 10.37 -27.15
C GLU A 901 -36.69 10.53 -25.67
N SER A 902 -37.37 9.82 -24.77
CA SER A 902 -37.00 9.76 -23.35
C SER A 902 -35.64 9.12 -23.12
N LEU A 903 -35.32 8.03 -23.80
CA LEU A 903 -33.99 7.42 -23.74
C LEU A 903 -32.91 8.32 -24.35
N ARG A 904 -33.24 9.07 -25.41
CA ARG A 904 -32.31 10.02 -26.04
C ARG A 904 -31.90 11.13 -25.06
N LEU A 905 -32.89 11.76 -24.42
CA LEU A 905 -32.65 12.91 -23.54
C LEU A 905 -32.32 12.52 -22.11
N TYR A 906 -32.98 11.51 -21.58
CA TYR A 906 -33.02 11.18 -20.14
C TYR A 906 -32.73 9.69 -19.85
N GLY A 907 -32.05 8.99 -20.77
CA GLY A 907 -31.55 7.65 -20.51
C GLY A 907 -30.60 7.65 -19.29
N ALA A 908 -30.91 6.83 -18.28
CA ALA A 908 -30.22 6.90 -17.00
C ALA A 908 -28.69 6.67 -17.11
N ALA A 909 -28.25 5.81 -18.03
CA ALA A 909 -26.84 5.45 -18.24
C ALA A 909 -26.14 6.23 -19.38
N SER A 910 -26.38 7.55 -19.47
CA SER A 910 -25.87 8.37 -20.59
C SER A 910 -24.43 8.90 -20.42
N GLY A 911 -23.74 8.52 -19.34
CA GLY A 911 -22.45 9.09 -18.92
C GLY A 911 -21.21 8.64 -19.71
N SER A 912 -20.04 9.08 -19.26
CA SER A 912 -18.74 8.83 -19.91
C SER A 912 -18.23 7.40 -19.68
N HIS A 913 -17.91 6.69 -20.76
CA HIS A 913 -17.39 5.33 -20.71
C HIS A 913 -15.92 5.24 -21.14
N GLU A 914 -15.00 5.16 -20.17
CA GLU A 914 -13.56 5.15 -20.45
C GLU A 914 -13.05 3.86 -21.12
N ARG A 915 -12.06 4.01 -22.00
CA ARG A 915 -11.42 2.96 -22.77
C ARG A 915 -9.93 3.22 -22.93
N ASP A 916 -9.13 2.16 -22.84
CA ASP A 916 -7.71 2.18 -23.20
C ASP A 916 -7.57 2.22 -24.72
N VAL A 917 -6.67 3.09 -25.21
CA VAL A 917 -6.33 3.18 -26.63
C VAL A 917 -5.51 1.94 -27.04
N PRO A 918 -5.78 1.33 -28.22
CA PRO A 918 -5.03 0.18 -28.70
C PRO A 918 -3.53 0.48 -28.87
N LYS A 919 -2.68 -0.55 -28.78
CA LYS A 919 -1.23 -0.45 -29.02
C LYS A 919 -0.94 0.22 -30.37
N GLY A 920 0.01 1.15 -30.40
CA GLY A 920 0.37 1.91 -31.59
C GLY A 920 -0.42 3.22 -31.79
N GLY A 921 -1.39 3.51 -30.91
CA GLY A 921 -2.21 4.72 -30.97
C GLY A 921 -3.35 4.65 -31.98
N TRP A 922 -4.10 5.74 -32.09
CA TRP A 922 -5.30 5.84 -32.92
C TRP A 922 -5.46 7.24 -33.52
N GLU A 923 -5.67 7.31 -34.83
CA GLU A 923 -6.02 8.55 -35.52
C GLU A 923 -7.54 8.71 -35.65
N THR A 924 -8.04 9.86 -35.22
CA THR A 924 -9.46 10.22 -35.33
C THR A 924 -9.64 11.71 -35.45
N CYS A 925 -10.57 12.16 -36.30
CA CYS A 925 -10.92 13.57 -36.47
C CYS A 925 -9.70 14.50 -36.67
N GLY A 926 -8.65 14.04 -37.37
CA GLY A 926 -7.42 14.80 -37.60
C GLY A 926 -6.43 14.84 -36.42
N HIS A 927 -6.66 14.08 -35.35
CA HIS A 927 -5.79 13.99 -34.19
C HIS A 927 -5.28 12.56 -33.97
N PHE A 928 -3.99 12.45 -33.64
CA PHE A 928 -3.38 11.20 -33.16
C PHE A 928 -3.48 11.11 -31.64
N ILE A 929 -3.99 10.00 -31.13
CA ILE A 929 -4.11 9.69 -29.71
C ILE A 929 -3.18 8.51 -29.41
N PRO A 930 -2.18 8.64 -28.52
CA PRO A 930 -1.22 7.58 -28.22
C PRO A 930 -1.86 6.46 -27.39
N ASP A 931 -1.25 5.28 -27.40
CA ASP A 931 -1.66 4.11 -26.61
C ASP A 931 -1.45 4.24 -25.09
N THR A 932 -0.77 5.29 -24.67
CA THR A 932 -0.63 5.71 -23.26
C THR A 932 -1.81 6.53 -22.75
N ALA A 933 -2.74 6.92 -23.61
CA ALA A 933 -3.92 7.70 -23.25
C ALA A 933 -5.17 6.84 -23.07
N THR A 934 -6.16 7.41 -22.38
CA THR A 934 -7.53 6.88 -22.30
C THR A 934 -8.48 7.76 -23.11
N VAL A 935 -9.48 7.15 -23.72
CA VAL A 935 -10.57 7.86 -24.40
C VAL A 935 -11.90 7.55 -23.74
N PHE A 936 -12.87 8.46 -23.81
CA PHE A 936 -14.25 8.14 -23.44
C PHE A 936 -15.24 8.69 -24.47
N THR A 937 -16.42 8.08 -24.49
CA THR A 937 -17.60 8.57 -25.20
C THR A 937 -18.75 8.71 -24.22
N GLN A 938 -19.68 9.63 -24.47
CA GLN A 938 -20.91 9.75 -23.68
C GLN A 938 -22.13 9.86 -24.59
N ALA A 939 -23.15 9.04 -24.33
CA ALA A 939 -24.39 9.06 -25.10
C ALA A 939 -25.09 10.42 -24.94
N PHE A 940 -24.99 11.05 -23.76
CA PHE A 940 -25.60 12.35 -23.48
C PHE A 940 -25.29 13.41 -24.55
N SER A 941 -24.02 13.57 -24.92
CA SER A 941 -23.58 14.55 -25.93
C SER A 941 -23.83 14.08 -27.34
N LEU A 942 -23.65 12.78 -27.62
CA LEU A 942 -23.86 12.23 -28.96
C LEU A 942 -25.33 12.37 -29.39
N HIS A 943 -26.23 12.17 -28.43
CA HIS A 943 -27.68 12.34 -28.59
C HIS A 943 -28.12 13.80 -28.69
N ARG A 944 -27.21 14.76 -28.53
CA ARG A 944 -27.47 16.20 -28.58
C ARG A 944 -26.70 16.92 -29.68
N LEU A 945 -26.15 16.17 -30.64
CA LEU A 945 -25.52 16.75 -31.82
C LEU A 945 -26.55 17.54 -32.65
N PRO A 946 -26.38 18.86 -32.83
CA PRO A 946 -27.35 19.68 -33.57
C PRO A 946 -27.43 19.31 -35.05
N ASP A 947 -26.33 18.79 -35.62
CA ASP A 947 -26.28 18.34 -37.02
C ASP A 947 -27.05 17.02 -37.26
N VAL A 948 -27.35 16.28 -36.18
CA VAL A 948 -28.08 15.00 -36.23
C VAL A 948 -29.51 15.16 -35.72
N PHE A 949 -29.70 15.91 -34.63
CA PHE A 949 -31.00 16.12 -34.00
C PHE A 949 -31.37 17.60 -34.04
N ASN A 950 -32.31 17.97 -34.90
CA ASN A 950 -32.85 19.33 -34.92
C ASN A 950 -33.49 19.68 -33.56
N ASN A 951 -33.19 20.86 -33.01
CA ASN A 951 -33.55 21.26 -31.64
C ASN A 951 -33.18 20.20 -30.59
N PRO A 952 -31.89 19.87 -30.43
CA PRO A 952 -31.44 18.64 -29.75
C PRO A 952 -31.82 18.57 -28.27
N TYR A 953 -32.12 19.69 -27.62
CA TYR A 953 -32.49 19.73 -26.20
C TYR A 953 -34.01 19.65 -25.97
N ARG A 954 -34.83 19.82 -27.01
CA ARG A 954 -36.29 19.78 -26.91
C ARG A 954 -36.76 18.33 -26.89
N PHE A 955 -37.66 18.00 -25.95
CA PHE A 955 -38.38 16.73 -25.95
C PHE A 955 -39.43 16.75 -27.07
N ASP A 956 -39.19 15.97 -28.11
CA ASP A 956 -40.02 15.93 -29.32
C ASP A 956 -40.05 14.51 -29.88
N PRO A 957 -41.09 13.72 -29.56
CA PRO A 957 -41.28 12.37 -30.06
C PRO A 957 -41.51 12.30 -31.58
N ASP A 958 -42.08 13.33 -32.21
CA ASP A 958 -42.49 13.27 -33.63
C ASP A 958 -41.27 13.00 -34.56
N ARG A 959 -40.05 13.35 -34.12
CA ARG A 959 -38.79 13.05 -34.84
C ARG A 959 -38.54 11.56 -35.08
N TRP A 960 -39.10 10.69 -34.25
CA TRP A 960 -38.90 9.24 -34.34
C TRP A 960 -39.94 8.53 -35.21
N LEU A 961 -40.93 9.25 -35.72
CA LEU A 961 -41.89 8.69 -36.68
C LEU A 961 -41.27 8.46 -38.05
N ASN A 962 -40.30 9.31 -38.44
CA ASN A 962 -39.52 9.20 -39.67
C ASN A 962 -38.04 9.55 -39.40
N PRO A 963 -37.28 8.70 -38.69
CA PRO A 963 -35.91 9.00 -38.29
C PRO A 963 -34.96 8.96 -39.48
N THR A 964 -33.96 9.84 -39.51
CA THR A 964 -32.90 9.79 -40.52
C THR A 964 -31.87 8.69 -40.20
N PRO A 965 -31.10 8.21 -41.18
CA PRO A 965 -30.02 7.25 -40.92
C PRO A 965 -29.01 7.75 -39.89
N GLU A 966 -28.66 9.04 -39.91
CA GLU A 966 -27.71 9.66 -38.98
C GLU A 966 -28.24 9.62 -37.54
N MET A 967 -29.55 9.84 -37.36
CA MET A 967 -30.20 9.72 -36.06
C MET A 967 -30.12 8.29 -35.52
N GLU A 968 -30.38 7.29 -36.38
CA GLU A 968 -30.28 5.87 -36.00
C GLU A 968 -28.85 5.48 -35.61
N GLU A 969 -27.85 6.00 -36.32
CA GLU A 969 -26.45 5.71 -36.04
C GLU A 969 -25.92 6.38 -34.76
N ALA A 970 -26.41 7.58 -34.43
CA ALA A 970 -26.03 8.30 -33.22
C ALA A 970 -26.77 7.79 -31.97
N TYR A 971 -27.89 7.06 -32.14
CA TYR A 971 -28.76 6.62 -31.05
C TYR A 971 -28.22 5.35 -30.36
N ILE A 972 -27.51 5.55 -29.25
CA ILE A 972 -26.85 4.50 -28.46
C ILE A 972 -27.23 4.53 -26.96
N PRO A 973 -28.53 4.61 -26.60
CA PRO A 973 -28.96 4.74 -25.20
C PRO A 973 -28.53 3.57 -24.30
N PHE A 974 -28.20 2.42 -24.88
CA PHE A 974 -27.76 1.21 -24.19
C PHE A 974 -26.27 0.87 -24.46
N GLY A 975 -25.53 1.81 -25.04
CA GLY A 975 -24.18 1.59 -25.55
C GLY A 975 -24.15 0.82 -26.87
N GLY A 976 -23.01 0.21 -27.20
CA GLY A 976 -22.85 -0.52 -28.45
C GLY A 976 -21.73 -1.56 -28.45
N GLY A 977 -21.69 -2.38 -29.50
CA GLY A 977 -20.71 -3.43 -29.68
C GLY A 977 -20.85 -4.60 -28.69
N PRO A 978 -19.77 -5.34 -28.38
CA PRO A 978 -19.82 -6.53 -27.52
C PRO A 978 -20.16 -6.22 -26.05
N ARG A 979 -20.20 -4.92 -25.69
CA ARG A 979 -20.49 -4.43 -24.34
C ARG A 979 -21.84 -3.71 -24.25
N ILE A 980 -22.70 -3.81 -25.27
CA ILE A 980 -24.08 -3.27 -25.23
C ILE A 980 -24.87 -3.89 -24.06
N CYS A 981 -25.79 -3.13 -23.47
CA CYS A 981 -26.64 -3.60 -22.37
C CYS A 981 -27.21 -5.00 -22.66
N ILE A 982 -27.08 -5.91 -21.69
CA ILE A 982 -27.60 -7.28 -21.80
C ILE A 982 -29.12 -7.33 -21.57
N GLY A 983 -29.66 -6.43 -20.74
CA GLY A 983 -31.08 -6.32 -20.41
C GLY A 983 -31.88 -5.39 -21.32
N ILE A 984 -31.37 -5.03 -22.51
CA ILE A 984 -31.99 -4.06 -23.42
C ILE A 984 -33.47 -4.38 -23.73
N HIS A 985 -33.78 -5.64 -23.97
CA HIS A 985 -35.13 -6.07 -24.32
C HIS A 985 -36.09 -5.99 -23.14
N LEU A 986 -35.62 -6.32 -21.93
CA LEU A 986 -36.39 -6.20 -20.70
C LEU A 986 -36.70 -4.73 -20.42
N ALA A 987 -35.69 -3.86 -20.50
CA ALA A 987 -35.87 -2.43 -20.30
C ALA A 987 -36.91 -1.84 -21.26
N TYR A 988 -36.86 -2.21 -22.55
CA TYR A 988 -37.87 -1.78 -23.52
C TYR A 988 -39.29 -2.26 -23.19
N MET A 989 -39.44 -3.50 -22.74
CA MET A 989 -40.72 -4.06 -22.32
C MET A 989 -41.26 -3.32 -21.08
N GLU A 990 -40.43 -3.13 -20.04
CA GLU A 990 -40.79 -2.36 -18.84
C GLU A 990 -41.20 -0.93 -19.17
N LEU A 991 -40.44 -0.25 -20.04
CA LEU A 991 -40.73 1.12 -20.47
C LEU A 991 -42.07 1.21 -21.20
N ARG A 992 -42.36 0.31 -22.13
CA ARG A 992 -43.62 0.31 -22.89
C ARG A 992 -44.81 -0.05 -22.02
N VAL A 993 -44.74 -1.17 -21.30
CA VAL A 993 -45.84 -1.70 -20.49
C VAL A 993 -46.25 -0.69 -19.43
N THR A 994 -45.28 -0.18 -18.67
CA THR A 994 -45.56 0.78 -17.58
C THR A 994 -46.12 2.10 -18.13
N THR A 995 -45.57 2.60 -19.23
CA THR A 995 -46.06 3.84 -19.87
C THR A 995 -47.49 3.68 -20.39
N ALA A 996 -47.76 2.60 -21.13
CA ALA A 996 -49.09 2.36 -21.69
C ALA A 996 -50.14 2.14 -20.58
N ALA A 997 -49.79 1.38 -19.53
CA ALA A 997 -50.67 1.17 -18.38
C ALA A 997 -51.01 2.49 -17.67
N PHE A 998 -49.98 3.31 -17.38
CA PHE A 998 -50.15 4.58 -16.69
C PHE A 998 -51.03 5.56 -17.47
N PHE A 999 -50.69 5.87 -18.73
CA PHE A 999 -51.42 6.86 -19.52
C PHE A 999 -52.81 6.38 -19.98
N ARG A 1000 -53.06 5.06 -19.94
CA ARG A 1000 -54.41 4.52 -20.16
C ARG A 1000 -55.28 4.61 -18.89
N LYS A 1001 -54.72 4.32 -17.71
CA LYS A 1001 -55.46 4.33 -16.44
C LYS A 1001 -55.70 5.75 -15.92
N PHE A 1002 -54.67 6.59 -15.92
CA PHE A 1002 -54.70 7.95 -15.36
C PHE A 1002 -54.76 9.01 -16.45
N ARG A 1003 -55.80 8.91 -17.28
CA ARG A 1003 -56.01 9.84 -18.40
C ARG A 1003 -56.24 11.25 -17.87
N GLY A 1004 -55.47 12.21 -18.36
CA GLY A 1004 -55.56 13.61 -17.94
C GLY A 1004 -54.68 13.97 -16.75
N ALA A 1005 -53.90 13.02 -16.21
CA ALA A 1005 -52.93 13.28 -15.15
C ALA A 1005 -52.00 14.45 -15.51
N GLY A 1006 -51.54 15.18 -14.49
CA GLY A 1006 -50.71 16.37 -14.64
C GLY A 1006 -49.62 16.48 -13.59
N VAL A 1007 -48.60 17.29 -13.88
CA VAL A 1007 -47.53 17.59 -12.91
C VAL A 1007 -48.12 18.40 -11.75
N HIS A 1008 -47.79 18.02 -10.51
CA HIS A 1008 -48.26 18.75 -9.33
C HIS A 1008 -47.64 20.17 -9.30
N PRO A 1009 -48.39 21.24 -8.97
CA PRO A 1009 -47.90 22.61 -9.05
C PRO A 1009 -46.66 22.93 -8.21
N SER A 1010 -46.35 22.12 -7.20
CA SER A 1010 -45.14 22.29 -6.37
C SER A 1010 -43.86 21.76 -7.02
N LEU A 1011 -43.94 20.98 -8.09
CA LEU A 1011 -42.77 20.43 -8.77
C LEU A 1011 -42.26 21.45 -9.79
N THR A 1012 -41.04 21.94 -9.58
CA THR A 1012 -40.41 22.93 -10.46
C THR A 1012 -39.49 22.27 -11.51
N GLU A 1013 -39.07 23.02 -12.52
CA GLU A 1013 -38.02 22.57 -13.45
C GLU A 1013 -36.71 22.24 -12.72
N ASP A 1014 -36.38 23.03 -11.69
CA ASP A 1014 -35.14 22.90 -10.93
C ASP A 1014 -35.13 21.58 -10.13
N ASP A 1015 -36.29 21.12 -9.68
CA ASP A 1015 -36.46 19.83 -9.00
C ASP A 1015 -36.14 18.64 -9.93
N MET A 1016 -36.38 18.83 -11.23
CA MET A 1016 -36.17 17.84 -12.28
C MET A 1016 -34.87 18.10 -13.08
N ASP A 1017 -33.99 18.98 -12.59
CA ASP A 1017 -32.65 19.14 -13.15
C ASP A 1017 -31.85 17.83 -12.97
N LEU A 1018 -30.94 17.58 -13.92
CA LEU A 1018 -30.21 16.31 -14.00
C LEU A 1018 -29.05 16.28 -13.00
N GLU A 1019 -29.13 15.38 -12.02
CA GLU A 1019 -27.98 15.02 -11.18
C GLU A 1019 -27.32 13.75 -11.72
N ASN A 1020 -25.99 13.76 -11.89
CA ASN A 1020 -25.22 12.65 -12.43
C ASN A 1020 -23.95 12.34 -11.64
N TYR A 1021 -24.00 11.27 -10.86
CA TYR A 1021 -22.83 10.63 -10.24
C TYR A 1021 -22.39 9.38 -11.00
N THR A 1022 -23.34 8.49 -11.27
CA THR A 1022 -23.13 7.27 -12.07
C THR A 1022 -24.27 7.12 -13.06
N LEU A 1023 -25.50 7.27 -12.55
CA LEU A 1023 -26.72 7.38 -13.34
C LEU A 1023 -27.27 8.81 -13.24
N ILE A 1024 -28.11 9.17 -14.22
CA ILE A 1024 -28.92 10.38 -14.18
C ILE A 1024 -30.13 10.15 -13.28
N ALA A 1025 -30.40 11.08 -12.37
CA ALA A 1025 -31.60 11.12 -11.52
C ALA A 1025 -32.15 12.56 -11.40
N PRO A 1026 -33.42 12.75 -11.00
CA PRO A 1026 -33.94 14.07 -10.61
C PRO A 1026 -33.22 14.61 -9.38
N LYS A 1027 -32.82 15.89 -9.41
CA LYS A 1027 -32.16 16.57 -8.28
C LYS A 1027 -32.96 16.48 -6.97
N CYS A 1028 -34.29 16.54 -7.03
CA CYS A 1028 -35.14 16.42 -5.84
C CYS A 1028 -35.42 14.97 -5.40
N HIS A 1029 -35.02 13.97 -6.20
CA HIS A 1029 -35.31 12.54 -6.00
C HIS A 1029 -36.80 12.23 -5.76
N LYS A 1030 -37.68 12.99 -6.43
CA LYS A 1030 -39.15 12.87 -6.40
C LYS A 1030 -39.74 13.25 -7.75
N CYS A 1031 -40.97 12.84 -8.01
CA CYS A 1031 -41.76 13.42 -9.10
C CYS A 1031 -43.24 13.39 -8.69
N LEU A 1032 -43.76 14.55 -8.31
CA LEU A 1032 -45.12 14.67 -7.77
C LEU A 1032 -46.11 14.97 -8.89
N ILE A 1033 -47.20 14.20 -8.94
CA ILE A 1033 -48.26 14.35 -9.94
C ILE A 1033 -49.65 14.34 -9.30
N CYS A 1034 -50.62 14.85 -10.04
CA CYS A 1034 -52.05 14.69 -9.79
C CYS A 1034 -52.61 13.70 -10.83
N LEU A 1035 -53.42 12.75 -10.38
CA LEU A 1035 -54.06 11.74 -11.24
C LEU A 1035 -55.36 12.25 -11.86
#